data_AF-A0A0F9VQX1-F1
#
_entry.id   AF-A0A0F9VQX1-F1
#
_cell.length_a   1.000
_cell.length_b   1.000
_cell.length_c   1.000
_cell.angle_alpha   90.00
_cell.angle_beta   90.00
_cell.angle_gamma   90.00
#
_symmetry.space_group_name_H-M   'P 1'
#
loop_
_entity.id
_entity.type
_entity.pdbx_description
1 polymer ?
#
loop_
_entity_poly.entity_id
_entity_poly.type
_entity_poly.pdbx_seq_one_letter_code
_entity_poly.pdbx_strand_id
1 'polypeptide(L)'
;MPQKVLKTSYNSGELSGYIDGRPDINKYHNGASVMINATVLPHGGFVKRTGTEYIATGPNKLNLLPFEFSVDDSLVLEFSNVLLRFYKDGAIVSSAGTEDLSALDNIIAHWKLNDNASNTTVLDDDGNTHDGTATVNTSALHTIGQVGTGAFGFNGTESVKVDDAATLSFGNGSTDSAFSIAAWFYYDGVTGDQMIISKDGLVASSKREWLLTINANNILTFALYHDDSTAALGVSATVLTFADKGWHFVVVTYDGSSSETGLNLYLDGSLDNDVRAETGTYVAMTATDTDVYIGASFSSGAVGFNFQDKIDNVAMFSDELSSSEANALFSAISIYSIVSPYTSIEAFQVHTTQSADVMYIAHKDHHPQKLSRLADTNWTIANVSFTGGPFLIENVDDDAILQFTGTATEAMTGTQDGGTSSTVFTDSGESWTVDAFIGHTIHNTTTGAEGVVTDNNGTTVTVVALIGGSRQDFQNGDVATVGYTANYIDSGRTGVLEANDRDAGSDNAPFNTNHVGSLWLLKQTRDDNTTSTQDNSTNAAPTNIANAIKTKGDYIFDISKFVAGTDSGKLWRKAGNGEWQEFRPFSSATSFSATEDEDDVFYAFTFSVNTMKGTFTAKDQIHRGIVQVTAFTDSDTVTVIAITDLHIQSNTNVTEVTSMWAEGAWSDFRGYPRTVTFFEDRLWWASSANNPDTIWSSKSGLYENMEFSNIGLADDALIFPLNDNEVSQIQWMFARQVMAIGAANKEYRFGASDPDKPVTPSDRKATPQTSFGSGDIQPAILNDAIFFFQRQGRKLGAMQFDSITENFVVDDATLLAYDLFESAPTDMAVQRVPDSIIWTTRTDGVMPTFTYEPAEEVSGWARQIFGNSSDVETNTGIVESVAVIHGSTEDEVWASVKWTIDSSVVRHVVKFKPRNWGDDIEDAFFVDSGLTYDSTSTATVTAAHLKGETVAVFADGEVFDNATADASTGIITLKKGGVATNASVVQYGLPYKMKVRTMRLAIPPSPQGTLQTRIKRIHSVVVRFIRSLLGSAGQEYGGTEYLQDLGATYSTDSQDTNESKRLAQGGFSEDAYVTIVSDDPVPFTALSTVISFEVEEKR
;
A
#
# COMPACT_ATOMS: atom_id res chain seq x y z
N MET A 1 63.28 2.21 23.20
CA MET A 1 62.72 3.38 22.47
C MET A 1 61.28 3.06 22.11
N PRO A 2 60.35 4.02 22.24
CA PRO A 2 58.95 3.80 21.88
C PRO A 2 58.81 3.49 20.39
N GLN A 3 58.08 2.43 20.08
CA GLN A 3 57.71 2.01 18.72
C GLN A 3 56.47 2.79 18.28
N LYS A 4 56.33 3.02 16.97
CA LYS A 4 55.15 3.66 16.37
C LYS A 4 54.48 2.70 15.41
N VAL A 5 53.17 2.57 15.52
CA VAL A 5 52.31 1.86 14.58
C VAL A 5 51.29 2.85 14.04
N LEU A 6 51.18 2.90 12.72
CA LEU A 6 50.16 3.67 12.03
C LEU A 6 49.01 2.73 11.68
N LYS A 7 47.81 3.03 12.16
CA LYS A 7 46.56 2.41 11.73
C LYS A 7 45.92 3.33 10.70
N THR A 8 46.04 2.96 9.44
CA THR A 8 45.54 3.73 8.29
C THR A 8 44.12 3.38 7.90
N SER A 9 43.52 2.33 8.46
CA SER A 9 42.21 1.84 8.04
C SER A 9 41.38 1.25 9.17
N TYR A 10 40.06 1.47 9.06
CA TYR A 10 38.97 0.92 9.84
C TYR A 10 37.96 0.16 8.95
N ASN A 11 38.35 -0.22 7.72
CA ASN A 11 37.49 -0.83 6.68
C ASN A 11 36.82 -2.15 7.07
N SER A 12 37.29 -2.80 8.15
CA SER A 12 36.70 -4.06 8.63
C SER A 12 35.63 -3.83 9.71
N GLY A 13 35.39 -2.57 10.10
CA GLY A 13 34.40 -2.19 11.09
C GLY A 13 34.60 -2.83 12.46
N GLU A 14 33.51 -2.99 13.20
CA GLU A 14 33.45 -3.74 14.45
C GLU A 14 33.65 -5.23 14.21
N LEU A 15 34.58 -5.82 14.96
CA LEU A 15 34.93 -7.23 14.92
C LEU A 15 34.52 -7.92 16.20
N SER A 16 34.12 -9.18 16.06
CA SER A 16 33.73 -10.03 17.17
C SER A 16 34.89 -10.35 18.10
N GLY A 17 34.60 -10.56 19.39
CA GLY A 17 35.57 -11.06 20.36
C GLY A 17 36.23 -12.39 19.95
N TYR A 18 35.57 -13.22 19.14
CA TYR A 18 36.14 -14.47 18.62
C TYR A 18 37.31 -14.25 17.64
N ILE A 19 37.40 -13.08 17.00
CA ILE A 19 38.50 -12.71 16.10
C ILE A 19 39.73 -12.22 16.89
N ASP A 20 39.59 -11.97 18.19
CA ASP A 20 40.66 -11.34 18.97
C ASP A 20 41.97 -12.16 18.95
N GLY A 21 41.88 -13.49 18.86
CA GLY A 21 43.05 -14.39 18.75
C GLY A 21 43.67 -14.52 17.34
N ARG A 22 43.21 -13.75 16.35
CA ARG A 22 43.62 -13.86 14.94
C ARG A 22 44.37 -12.63 14.41
N PRO A 23 45.48 -12.20 15.03
CA PRO A 23 46.29 -11.11 14.48
C PRO A 23 47.02 -11.51 13.17
N ASP A 24 46.88 -12.75 12.70
CA ASP A 24 47.43 -13.23 11.43
C ASP A 24 46.65 -12.73 10.20
N ILE A 25 45.38 -12.33 10.36
CA ILE A 25 44.56 -11.82 9.24
C ILE A 25 44.65 -10.30 9.14
N ASN A 26 44.76 -9.78 7.91
CA ASN A 26 44.87 -8.32 7.70
C ASN A 26 43.65 -7.55 8.22
N LYS A 27 42.44 -8.14 8.14
CA LYS A 27 41.20 -7.53 8.63
C LYS A 27 41.24 -7.22 10.14
N TYR A 28 42.01 -7.97 10.94
CA TYR A 28 42.22 -7.68 12.37
C TYR A 28 42.81 -6.28 12.58
N HIS A 29 43.85 -5.95 11.84
CA HIS A 29 44.55 -4.67 11.94
C HIS A 29 43.74 -3.50 11.36
N ASN A 30 42.73 -3.79 10.53
CA ASN A 30 41.84 -2.82 9.91
C ASN A 30 40.45 -2.76 10.58
N GLY A 31 40.25 -3.43 11.72
CA GLY A 31 38.98 -3.42 12.46
C GLY A 31 39.05 -2.72 13.81
N ALA A 32 37.92 -2.69 14.50
CA ALA A 32 37.70 -2.13 15.82
C ALA A 32 37.03 -3.20 16.70
N SER A 33 37.28 -3.18 18.01
CA SER A 33 36.55 -4.04 18.95
C SER A 33 35.21 -3.43 19.37
N VAL A 34 35.02 -2.13 19.18
CA VAL A 34 33.77 -1.39 19.41
C VAL A 34 33.68 -0.29 18.36
N MET A 35 32.54 -0.17 17.69
CA MET A 35 32.24 0.95 16.79
C MET A 35 30.78 1.37 16.95
N ILE A 36 30.53 2.33 17.86
CA ILE A 36 29.20 2.82 18.20
C ILE A 36 29.01 4.26 17.72
N ASN A 37 27.86 4.53 17.10
CA ASN A 37 27.47 5.83 16.54
C ASN A 37 28.52 6.38 15.56
N ALA A 38 29.19 5.48 14.85
CA ALA A 38 30.17 5.76 13.80
C ALA A 38 29.80 4.99 12.54
N THR A 39 30.20 5.50 11.38
CA THR A 39 30.02 4.89 10.07
C THR A 39 31.39 4.72 9.42
N VAL A 40 31.67 3.52 8.89
CA VAL A 40 32.91 3.25 8.16
C VAL A 40 32.86 3.98 6.82
N LEU A 41 33.93 4.71 6.50
CA LEU A 41 34.07 5.38 5.21
C LEU A 41 34.78 4.45 4.22
N PRO A 42 34.42 4.47 2.92
CA PRO A 42 35.13 3.71 1.89
C PRO A 42 36.63 4.00 1.85
N HIS A 43 37.02 5.21 2.21
CA HIS A 43 38.39 5.73 2.17
C HIS A 43 39.33 5.22 3.29
N GLY A 44 38.88 4.40 4.23
CA GLY A 44 39.73 3.96 5.37
C GLY A 44 39.30 4.48 6.73
N GLY A 45 38.69 5.65 6.78
CA GLY A 45 38.34 6.34 8.02
C GLY A 45 36.99 5.90 8.61
N PHE A 46 36.56 6.63 9.63
CA PHE A 46 35.19 6.58 10.11
C PHE A 46 34.68 7.99 10.41
N VAL A 47 33.37 8.17 10.30
CA VAL A 47 32.67 9.42 10.60
C VAL A 47 31.63 9.17 11.67
N LYS A 48 31.40 10.16 12.54
CA LYS A 48 30.29 10.15 13.49
C LYS A 48 28.97 10.07 12.72
N ARG A 49 28.04 9.23 13.17
CA ARG A 49 26.69 9.14 12.62
C ARG A 49 26.06 10.54 12.59
N THR A 50 25.29 10.87 11.56
CA THR A 50 24.55 12.14 11.55
C THR A 50 23.41 12.12 12.57
N GLY A 51 22.99 13.31 13.03
CA GLY A 51 21.83 13.43 13.89
C GLY A 51 20.52 13.07 13.16
N THR A 52 19.46 12.92 13.93
CA THR A 52 18.11 12.64 13.43
C THR A 52 17.15 13.78 13.74
N GLU A 53 16.46 14.26 12.72
CA GLU A 53 15.43 15.28 12.81
C GLU A 53 14.09 14.63 13.19
N TYR A 54 13.38 15.24 14.14
CA TYR A 54 12.01 14.85 14.46
C TYR A 54 11.06 15.29 13.35
N ILE A 55 10.27 14.36 12.81
CA ILE A 55 9.29 14.64 11.76
C ILE A 55 7.87 14.60 12.30
N ALA A 56 7.51 13.51 12.98
CA ALA A 56 6.17 13.33 13.54
C ALA A 56 6.15 12.31 14.68
N THR A 57 5.04 12.29 15.43
CA THR A 57 4.76 11.27 16.42
C THR A 57 3.85 10.18 15.82
N GLY A 58 4.26 8.93 16.01
CA GLY A 58 3.53 7.70 15.68
C GLY A 58 2.45 7.38 16.72
N PRO A 59 1.21 7.06 16.31
CA PRO A 59 0.14 6.72 17.26
C PRO A 59 0.35 5.36 17.93
N ASN A 60 0.99 4.43 17.23
CA ASN A 60 1.20 3.04 17.67
C ASN A 60 2.56 2.52 17.17
N LYS A 61 2.89 1.26 17.50
CA LYS A 61 4.00 0.56 16.83
C LYS A 61 3.74 0.58 15.32
N LEU A 62 4.76 0.98 14.56
CA LEU A 62 4.63 1.26 13.14
C LEU A 62 5.81 0.72 12.34
N ASN A 63 5.54 0.25 11.13
CA ASN A 63 6.50 -0.14 10.12
C ASN A 63 6.57 0.92 9.02
N LEU A 64 7.78 1.32 8.64
CA LEU A 64 8.02 2.27 7.56
C LEU A 64 8.36 1.51 6.29
N LEU A 65 7.71 1.82 5.18
CA LEU A 65 7.99 1.22 3.87
C LEU A 65 8.24 2.32 2.82
N PRO A 66 9.21 2.15 1.93
CA PRO A 66 9.42 3.10 0.83
C PRO A 66 8.34 2.93 -0.24
N PHE A 67 7.91 4.04 -0.83
CA PHE A 67 7.10 4.08 -2.05
C PHE A 67 7.77 5.01 -3.05
N GLU A 68 8.21 4.48 -4.19
CA GLU A 68 9.05 5.21 -5.15
C GLU A 68 8.44 5.16 -6.55
N PHE A 69 7.76 6.24 -6.95
CA PHE A 69 7.29 6.37 -8.34
C PHE A 69 8.46 6.68 -9.27
N SER A 70 9.34 7.59 -8.84
CA SER A 70 10.58 7.95 -9.52
C SER A 70 11.60 8.45 -8.51
N VAL A 71 12.84 8.72 -8.96
CA VAL A 71 13.89 9.29 -8.09
C VAL A 71 13.55 10.68 -7.54
N ASP A 72 12.65 11.42 -8.20
CA ASP A 72 12.22 12.76 -7.81
C ASP A 72 10.86 12.76 -7.08
N ASP A 73 10.20 11.60 -6.99
CA ASP A 73 8.88 11.47 -6.35
C ASP A 73 8.82 10.16 -5.56
N SER A 74 9.22 10.29 -4.30
CA SER A 74 9.32 9.21 -3.34
C SER A 74 8.67 9.61 -2.01
N LEU A 75 8.04 8.63 -1.37
CA LEU A 75 7.34 8.79 -0.12
C LEU A 75 7.74 7.68 0.85
N VAL A 76 7.61 7.96 2.14
CA VAL A 76 7.61 6.92 3.17
C VAL A 76 6.16 6.65 3.59
N LEU A 77 5.79 5.38 3.56
CA LEU A 77 4.52 4.87 4.06
C LEU A 77 4.70 4.44 5.52
N GLU A 78 3.79 4.86 6.39
CA GLU A 78 3.72 4.38 7.76
C GLU A 78 2.53 3.46 7.95
N PHE A 79 2.80 2.16 8.07
CA PHE A 79 1.82 1.17 8.49
C PHE A 79 1.82 1.06 10.02
N SER A 80 0.74 1.51 10.65
CA SER A 80 0.51 1.33 12.08
C SER A 80 -0.75 0.48 12.31
N ASN A 81 -1.40 0.59 13.47
CA ASN A 81 -2.53 -0.28 13.79
C ASN A 81 -3.79 0.12 13.02
N VAL A 82 -4.12 -0.62 11.95
CA VAL A 82 -5.31 -0.39 11.10
C VAL A 82 -5.30 1.01 10.47
N LEU A 83 -4.11 1.59 10.30
CA LEU A 83 -3.92 2.97 9.85
C LEU A 83 -2.67 3.07 8.98
N LEU A 84 -2.79 3.75 7.84
CA LEU A 84 -1.70 4.07 6.93
C LEU A 84 -1.55 5.60 6.82
N ARG A 85 -0.35 6.11 7.08
CA ARG A 85 0.02 7.54 6.92
C ARG A 85 1.15 7.70 5.92
N PHE A 86 1.34 8.91 5.43
CA PHE A 86 2.27 9.18 4.32
C PHE A 86 3.21 10.31 4.70
N TYR A 87 4.46 10.21 4.25
CA TYR A 87 5.49 11.24 4.41
C TYR A 87 6.05 11.58 3.04
N LYS A 88 6.13 12.87 2.75
CA LYS A 88 6.67 13.41 1.50
C LYS A 88 7.46 14.68 1.79
N ASP A 89 8.53 14.91 1.05
CA ASP A 89 9.35 16.12 1.14
C ASP A 89 9.86 16.43 2.58
N GLY A 90 10.15 15.38 3.36
CA GLY A 90 10.62 15.52 4.73
C GLY A 90 9.54 15.91 5.74
N ALA A 91 8.26 15.86 5.40
CA ALA A 91 7.15 16.15 6.31
C ALA A 91 6.08 15.05 6.24
N ILE A 92 5.23 14.99 7.26
CA ILE A 92 4.02 14.18 7.20
C ILE A 92 3.02 14.83 6.24
N VAL A 93 2.40 14.04 5.36
CA VAL A 93 1.38 14.53 4.46
C VAL A 93 0.15 14.95 5.27
N SER A 94 -0.35 16.13 4.98
CA SER A 94 -1.47 16.74 5.68
C SER A 94 -2.43 17.42 4.73
N SER A 95 -3.68 17.53 5.12
CA SER A 95 -4.67 18.40 4.47
C SER A 95 -5.01 19.60 5.36
N ALA A 96 -5.49 20.66 4.70
CA ALA A 96 -6.05 21.81 5.39
C ALA A 96 -7.41 21.45 5.99
N GLY A 97 -7.67 21.91 7.20
CA GLY A 97 -8.87 21.65 7.99
C GLY A 97 -8.67 20.65 9.12
N THR A 98 -9.60 20.64 10.07
CA THR A 98 -9.64 19.69 11.20
C THR A 98 -11.06 19.19 11.47
N GLU A 99 -11.20 17.93 11.85
CA GLU A 99 -12.41 17.38 12.50
C GLU A 99 -12.34 17.51 14.03
N ASP A 100 -11.15 17.77 14.59
CA ASP A 100 -11.01 18.00 16.02
C ASP A 100 -11.43 19.43 16.36
N LEU A 101 -12.63 19.54 16.94
CA LEU A 101 -13.23 20.78 17.40
C LEU A 101 -13.11 20.95 18.93
N SER A 102 -12.35 20.11 19.63
CA SER A 102 -12.27 20.11 21.11
C SER A 102 -11.71 21.39 21.75
N ALA A 103 -11.12 22.27 20.95
CA ALA A 103 -10.70 23.60 21.37
C ALA A 103 -11.87 24.61 21.47
N LEU A 104 -13.05 24.27 20.94
CA LEU A 104 -14.26 25.09 20.93
C LEU A 104 -15.31 24.50 21.88
N ASP A 105 -15.77 25.27 22.86
CA ASP A 105 -16.67 24.81 23.93
C ASP A 105 -18.18 24.97 23.61
N ASN A 106 -18.51 25.36 22.37
CA ASN A 106 -19.79 25.95 21.95
C ASN A 106 -20.51 25.15 20.83
N ILE A 107 -20.07 23.92 20.55
CA ILE A 107 -20.60 23.04 19.50
C ILE A 107 -22.05 22.60 19.84
N ILE A 108 -22.93 22.63 18.84
CA ILE A 108 -24.34 22.21 18.93
C ILE A 108 -24.59 20.85 18.26
N ALA A 109 -23.91 20.65 17.13
CA ALA A 109 -23.96 19.44 16.33
C ALA A 109 -22.71 19.38 15.44
N HIS A 110 -22.20 18.19 15.22
CA HIS A 110 -21.02 17.93 14.39
C HIS A 110 -21.17 16.63 13.60
N TRP A 111 -21.50 16.75 12.32
CA TRP A 111 -21.59 15.63 11.40
C TRP A 111 -20.31 15.56 10.56
N LYS A 112 -19.44 14.60 10.87
CA LYS A 112 -18.23 14.34 10.08
C LYS A 112 -18.52 13.82 8.68
N LEU A 113 -19.69 13.20 8.47
CA LEU A 113 -20.10 12.59 7.20
C LEU A 113 -19.11 11.50 6.71
N ASN A 114 -18.47 10.80 7.64
CA ASN A 114 -17.49 9.75 7.36
C ASN A 114 -18.05 8.33 7.64
N ASP A 115 -19.34 8.20 7.95
CA ASP A 115 -19.98 6.91 8.20
C ASP A 115 -19.90 5.98 6.97
N ASN A 116 -19.57 4.70 7.21
CA ASN A 116 -19.45 3.70 6.16
C ASN A 116 -20.09 2.37 6.59
N ALA A 117 -21.40 2.39 6.80
CA ALA A 117 -22.15 1.23 7.27
C ALA A 117 -23.30 0.87 6.32
N SER A 118 -23.74 -0.38 6.38
CA SER A 118 -24.96 -0.83 5.69
C SER A 118 -26.22 -0.44 6.48
N ASN A 119 -26.35 0.84 6.82
CA ASN A 119 -27.52 1.46 7.45
C ASN A 119 -27.61 2.94 7.03
N THR A 120 -28.69 3.62 7.40
CA THR A 120 -28.94 5.02 7.02
C THR A 120 -28.61 6.03 8.12
N THR A 121 -27.98 5.62 9.23
CA THR A 121 -27.71 6.51 10.37
C THR A 121 -26.43 7.30 10.12
N VAL A 122 -26.50 8.61 10.35
CA VAL A 122 -25.37 9.56 10.25
C VAL A 122 -25.14 10.12 11.64
N LEU A 123 -23.98 9.89 12.21
CA LEU A 123 -23.73 10.19 13.63
C LEU A 123 -23.44 11.67 13.87
N ASP A 124 -23.98 12.21 14.96
CA ASP A 124 -23.56 13.47 15.57
C ASP A 124 -22.41 13.20 16.56
N ASP A 125 -21.19 13.67 16.24
CA ASP A 125 -19.97 13.34 16.98
C ASP A 125 -19.82 14.12 18.30
N ASP A 126 -20.59 15.19 18.49
CA ASP A 126 -20.51 16.05 19.69
C ASP A 126 -21.08 15.39 20.97
N GLY A 127 -21.76 14.24 20.82
CA GLY A 127 -22.36 13.47 21.90
C GLY A 127 -23.80 13.84 22.26
N ASN A 128 -24.43 14.77 21.53
CA ASN A 128 -25.86 15.09 21.61
C ASN A 128 -26.69 14.25 20.62
N THR A 129 -28.02 14.38 20.67
CA THR A 129 -28.96 13.46 20.00
C THR A 129 -29.39 13.91 18.59
N HIS A 130 -28.58 14.67 17.84
CA HIS A 130 -28.95 15.16 16.50
C HIS A 130 -28.47 14.24 15.36
N ASP A 131 -28.51 12.93 15.59
CA ASP A 131 -28.20 11.95 14.54
C ASP A 131 -29.07 12.18 13.30
N GLY A 132 -28.43 12.16 12.13
CA GLY A 132 -29.08 12.26 10.84
C GLY A 132 -29.55 10.91 10.31
N THR A 133 -30.48 10.96 9.36
CA THR A 133 -30.94 9.83 8.56
C THR A 133 -30.69 10.12 7.08
N ALA A 134 -29.76 9.39 6.48
CA ALA A 134 -29.46 9.43 5.05
C ALA A 134 -30.58 8.77 4.23
N THR A 135 -30.75 9.23 2.99
CA THR A 135 -31.76 8.67 2.06
C THR A 135 -31.41 7.26 1.58
N VAL A 136 -30.13 6.90 1.61
CA VAL A 136 -29.57 5.58 1.25
C VAL A 136 -28.60 5.11 2.34
N ASN A 137 -28.08 3.87 2.24
CA ASN A 137 -27.08 3.39 3.17
C ASN A 137 -25.83 4.29 3.14
N THR A 138 -25.24 4.60 4.30
CA THR A 138 -24.05 5.47 4.39
C THR A 138 -22.85 4.91 3.64
N SER A 139 -22.69 3.58 3.60
CA SER A 139 -21.71 2.91 2.73
C SER A 139 -21.84 3.20 1.24
N ALA A 140 -23.01 3.62 0.74
CA ALA A 140 -23.20 4.03 -0.65
C ALA A 140 -22.89 5.51 -0.89
N LEU A 141 -22.95 6.35 0.16
CA LEU A 141 -22.56 7.76 0.10
C LEU A 141 -21.07 7.97 0.40
N HIS A 142 -20.47 7.04 1.17
CA HIS A 142 -19.11 7.18 1.67
C HIS A 142 -18.09 7.34 0.54
N THR A 143 -17.28 8.38 0.64
CA THR A 143 -16.20 8.69 -0.29
C THR A 143 -15.04 9.33 0.46
N ILE A 144 -13.97 9.68 -0.26
CA ILE A 144 -12.80 10.33 0.33
C ILE A 144 -13.12 11.80 0.60
N GLY A 145 -12.96 12.22 1.86
CA GLY A 145 -13.14 13.60 2.32
C GLY A 145 -11.92 14.49 2.15
N GLN A 146 -12.10 15.76 2.48
CA GLN A 146 -11.01 16.75 2.59
C GLN A 146 -10.26 16.61 3.91
N VAL A 147 -10.99 16.30 4.98
CA VAL A 147 -10.45 16.08 6.33
C VAL A 147 -10.88 14.70 6.83
N GLY A 148 -10.15 14.18 7.84
CA GLY A 148 -10.52 12.92 8.49
C GLY A 148 -10.43 11.69 7.57
N THR A 149 -11.34 10.74 7.78
CA THR A 149 -11.33 9.42 7.14
C THR A 149 -12.35 9.25 6.00
N GLY A 150 -13.17 10.25 5.70
CA GLY A 150 -14.17 10.18 4.63
C GLY A 150 -15.12 11.36 4.59
N ALA A 151 -15.97 11.40 3.57
CA ALA A 151 -17.04 12.37 3.33
C ALA A 151 -18.24 11.68 2.68
N PHE A 152 -19.34 12.40 2.44
CA PHE A 152 -20.46 11.91 1.63
C PHE A 152 -20.46 12.53 0.24
N GLY A 153 -20.56 11.67 -0.78
CA GLY A 153 -20.81 12.05 -2.17
C GLY A 153 -22.30 11.96 -2.51
N PHE A 154 -22.84 13.05 -3.03
CA PHE A 154 -24.23 13.16 -3.46
C PHE A 154 -24.31 13.19 -5.00
N ASN A 155 -25.33 12.54 -5.58
CA ASN A 155 -25.56 12.51 -7.04
C ASN A 155 -26.77 13.37 -7.46
N GLY A 156 -27.22 14.28 -6.58
CA GLY A 156 -28.38 15.13 -6.86
C GLY A 156 -29.74 14.54 -6.52
N THR A 157 -29.79 13.42 -5.79
CA THR A 157 -31.06 12.84 -5.31
C THR A 157 -31.03 12.49 -3.83
N GLU A 158 -29.84 12.32 -3.28
CA GLU A 158 -29.58 11.91 -1.92
C GLU A 158 -29.51 13.12 -0.98
N SER A 159 -29.83 12.91 0.29
CA SER A 159 -29.74 13.92 1.35
C SER A 159 -29.61 13.24 2.72
N VAL A 160 -29.18 14.01 3.71
CA VAL A 160 -29.26 13.62 5.13
C VAL A 160 -30.30 14.50 5.83
N LYS A 161 -31.30 13.86 6.42
CA LYS A 161 -32.36 14.49 7.20
C LYS A 161 -32.01 14.45 8.68
N VAL A 162 -32.03 15.58 9.36
CA VAL A 162 -31.90 15.70 10.82
C VAL A 162 -33.23 16.24 11.34
N ASP A 163 -33.84 15.52 12.28
CA ASP A 163 -35.14 15.88 12.83
C ASP A 163 -35.11 17.25 13.52
N ASP A 164 -36.23 17.98 13.43
CA ASP A 164 -36.39 19.27 14.06
C ASP A 164 -36.06 19.25 15.57
N ALA A 165 -35.23 20.22 15.98
CA ALA A 165 -34.87 20.45 17.37
C ALA A 165 -34.74 21.95 17.63
N ALA A 166 -35.22 22.40 18.80
CA ALA A 166 -35.18 23.81 19.19
C ALA A 166 -33.74 24.38 19.29
N THR A 167 -32.74 23.52 19.53
CA THR A 167 -31.30 23.84 19.52
C THR A 167 -30.77 24.20 18.13
N LEU A 168 -31.49 23.84 17.07
CA LEU A 168 -31.15 24.15 15.67
C LEU A 168 -31.91 25.38 15.14
N SER A 169 -32.71 26.04 15.99
CA SER A 169 -33.42 27.29 15.72
C SER A 169 -32.83 28.43 16.55
N PHE A 170 -32.30 29.45 15.87
CA PHE A 170 -31.60 30.58 16.50
C PHE A 170 -32.44 31.85 16.61
N GLY A 171 -33.76 31.71 16.56
CA GLY A 171 -34.69 32.83 16.71
C GLY A 171 -36.07 32.34 17.15
N ASN A 172 -36.91 33.28 17.59
CA ASN A 172 -38.28 32.99 18.04
C ASN A 172 -39.33 33.89 17.37
N GLY A 173 -38.96 34.54 16.27
CA GLY A 173 -39.77 35.52 15.55
C GLY A 173 -39.76 36.93 16.17
N SER A 174 -39.12 37.11 17.34
CA SER A 174 -38.98 38.42 18.02
C SER A 174 -37.54 38.80 18.35
N THR A 175 -36.68 37.82 18.64
CA THR A 175 -35.26 38.00 18.94
C THR A 175 -34.44 36.90 18.30
N ASP A 176 -33.26 37.26 17.81
CA ASP A 176 -32.26 36.33 17.32
C ASP A 176 -31.20 36.01 18.39
N SER A 177 -30.57 34.85 18.22
CA SER A 177 -29.38 34.39 18.95
C SER A 177 -28.21 34.29 17.98
N ALA A 178 -27.00 34.50 18.48
CA ALA A 178 -25.78 34.31 17.70
C ALA A 178 -25.58 32.81 17.40
N PHE A 179 -25.02 32.51 16.23
CA PHE A 179 -24.64 31.15 15.85
C PHE A 179 -23.69 31.15 14.66
N SER A 180 -23.06 30.01 14.43
CA SER A 180 -22.18 29.81 13.27
C SER A 180 -22.40 28.43 12.66
N ILE A 181 -22.13 28.30 11.36
CA ILE A 181 -22.13 27.04 10.62
C ILE A 181 -20.81 26.94 9.85
N ALA A 182 -20.15 25.80 9.93
CA ALA A 182 -18.98 25.46 9.14
C ALA A 182 -19.22 24.20 8.31
N ALA A 183 -18.72 24.17 7.08
CA ALA A 183 -18.81 23.00 6.21
C ALA A 183 -17.70 23.00 5.16
N TRP A 184 -17.22 21.81 4.80
CA TRP A 184 -16.47 21.59 3.58
C TRP A 184 -17.40 21.16 2.46
N PHE A 185 -17.20 21.69 1.26
CA PHE A 185 -17.94 21.27 0.07
C PHE A 185 -17.03 21.22 -1.14
N TYR A 186 -17.29 20.29 -2.05
CA TYR A 186 -16.57 20.17 -3.31
C TYR A 186 -17.30 20.96 -4.40
N TYR A 187 -16.58 21.84 -5.08
CA TYR A 187 -17.10 22.67 -6.16
C TYR A 187 -16.55 22.17 -7.51
N ASP A 188 -17.46 21.80 -8.43
CA ASP A 188 -17.14 21.46 -9.83
C ASP A 188 -17.94 22.31 -10.86
N GLY A 189 -18.40 23.48 -10.44
CA GLY A 189 -19.30 24.30 -11.26
C GLY A 189 -20.74 23.81 -11.20
N VAL A 190 -21.61 24.66 -10.68
CA VAL A 190 -23.00 24.33 -10.36
C VAL A 190 -23.93 24.89 -11.45
N THR A 191 -24.81 24.06 -11.99
CA THR A 191 -25.72 24.44 -13.10
C THR A 191 -27.15 24.77 -12.67
N GLY A 192 -27.47 24.62 -11.38
CA GLY A 192 -28.78 24.87 -10.79
C GLY A 192 -28.65 25.13 -9.30
N ASP A 193 -29.64 25.70 -8.63
CA ASP A 193 -29.51 26.01 -7.20
C ASP A 193 -29.38 24.73 -6.37
N GLN A 194 -28.38 24.67 -5.50
CA GLN A 194 -28.06 23.52 -4.65
C GLN A 194 -27.87 23.96 -3.19
N MET A 195 -28.15 23.05 -2.25
CA MET A 195 -28.07 23.30 -0.81
C MET A 195 -26.93 22.53 -0.18
N ILE A 196 -26.09 23.22 0.60
CA ILE A 196 -25.06 22.55 1.42
C ILE A 196 -25.72 22.07 2.72
N ILE A 197 -26.38 22.99 3.43
CA ILE A 197 -27.21 22.68 4.61
C ILE A 197 -28.34 23.69 4.69
N SER A 198 -29.53 23.24 5.07
CA SER A 198 -30.70 24.12 5.21
C SER A 198 -31.66 23.68 6.30
N LYS A 199 -32.36 24.66 6.86
CA LYS A 199 -33.61 24.50 7.61
C LYS A 199 -34.69 25.30 6.89
N ASP A 200 -34.99 24.85 5.67
CA ASP A 200 -35.84 25.56 4.71
C ASP A 200 -36.99 24.67 4.22
N GLY A 201 -38.22 25.02 4.60
CA GLY A 201 -39.47 24.34 4.30
C GLY A 201 -40.33 25.14 3.33
N LEU A 202 -39.98 25.11 2.04
CA LEU A 202 -40.63 25.87 0.97
C LEU A 202 -41.96 25.21 0.53
N VAL A 203 -42.96 25.17 1.41
CA VAL A 203 -44.33 24.71 1.11
C VAL A 203 -45.31 25.90 1.24
N ALA A 204 -46.57 25.75 0.83
CA ALA A 204 -47.65 26.75 0.80
C ALA A 204 -47.94 27.56 2.10
N SER A 205 -47.12 27.42 3.15
CA SER A 205 -47.14 28.19 4.41
C SER A 205 -45.78 28.81 4.79
N SER A 206 -44.79 28.87 3.89
CA SER A 206 -43.49 29.56 4.04
C SER A 206 -42.73 29.32 5.35
N LYS A 207 -42.40 28.06 5.69
CA LYS A 207 -41.68 27.70 6.93
C LYS A 207 -40.17 27.72 6.72
N ARG A 208 -39.56 28.90 6.63
CA ARG A 208 -38.12 29.07 6.34
C ARG A 208 -37.42 29.65 7.56
N GLU A 209 -36.24 29.12 7.89
CA GLU A 209 -35.40 29.67 8.97
C GLU A 209 -34.08 30.16 8.41
N TRP A 210 -33.22 29.24 8.00
CA TRP A 210 -31.89 29.55 7.49
C TRP A 210 -31.47 28.58 6.39
N LEU A 211 -30.59 29.01 5.49
CA LEU A 211 -30.02 28.15 4.46
C LEU A 211 -28.62 28.63 4.05
N LEU A 212 -27.79 27.67 3.67
CA LEU A 212 -26.51 27.87 2.99
C LEU A 212 -26.58 27.21 1.61
N THR A 213 -26.52 28.01 0.56
CA THR A 213 -26.77 27.60 -0.82
C THR A 213 -25.68 28.07 -1.77
N ILE A 214 -25.46 27.32 -2.84
CA ILE A 214 -24.77 27.80 -4.03
C ILE A 214 -25.75 27.81 -5.20
N ASN A 215 -25.89 28.98 -5.83
CA ASN A 215 -26.87 29.15 -6.92
C ASN A 215 -26.29 28.79 -8.29
N ALA A 216 -27.15 28.79 -9.32
CA ALA A 216 -26.76 28.51 -10.71
C ALA A 216 -25.74 29.49 -11.32
N ASN A 217 -25.44 30.61 -10.64
CA ASN A 217 -24.38 31.54 -11.04
C ASN A 217 -23.08 31.30 -10.24
N ASN A 218 -22.96 30.21 -9.49
CA ASN A 218 -21.82 29.85 -8.63
C ASN A 218 -21.55 30.85 -7.49
N ILE A 219 -22.60 31.50 -6.99
CA ILE A 219 -22.49 32.41 -5.84
C ILE A 219 -22.97 31.65 -4.61
N LEU A 220 -22.10 31.56 -3.60
CA LEU A 220 -22.41 31.03 -2.29
C LEU A 220 -23.17 32.09 -1.48
N THR A 221 -24.30 31.74 -0.91
CA THR A 221 -25.18 32.64 -0.16
C THR A 221 -25.64 31.98 1.14
N PHE A 222 -25.55 32.73 2.22
CA PHE A 222 -26.19 32.39 3.49
C PHE A 222 -27.34 33.36 3.75
N ALA A 223 -28.51 32.84 4.14
CA ALA A 223 -29.69 33.66 4.37
C ALA A 223 -30.50 33.20 5.59
N LEU A 224 -31.10 34.18 6.28
CA LEU A 224 -32.04 34.02 7.40
C LEU A 224 -33.41 34.55 7.01
N TYR A 225 -34.50 33.95 7.48
CA TYR A 225 -35.87 34.26 7.09
C TYR A 225 -36.81 34.53 8.28
N HIS A 226 -37.77 35.43 8.09
CA HIS A 226 -38.76 35.82 9.10
C HIS A 226 -40.21 35.58 8.66
N ASP A 227 -41.04 35.07 9.58
CA ASP A 227 -42.44 35.53 9.68
C ASP A 227 -43.38 34.97 8.60
N ASP A 228 -43.10 33.82 7.95
CA ASP A 228 -43.80 33.35 6.72
C ASP A 228 -43.77 34.32 5.49
N SER A 229 -43.05 35.43 5.65
CA SER A 229 -42.90 36.52 4.70
C SER A 229 -41.65 36.32 3.82
N THR A 230 -41.58 36.98 2.66
CA THR A 230 -40.35 37.01 1.85
C THR A 230 -39.25 37.89 2.46
N ALA A 231 -39.33 38.23 3.76
CA ALA A 231 -38.34 39.04 4.44
C ALA A 231 -37.13 38.18 4.83
N ALA A 232 -35.93 38.66 4.51
CA ALA A 232 -34.70 37.91 4.69
C ALA A 232 -33.49 38.81 4.87
N LEU A 233 -32.53 38.33 5.65
CA LEU A 233 -31.16 38.85 5.66
C LEU A 233 -30.28 37.88 4.88
N GLY A 234 -29.32 38.39 4.11
CA GLY A 234 -28.40 37.54 3.37
C GLY A 234 -27.02 38.14 3.19
N VAL A 235 -26.03 37.25 3.14
CA VAL A 235 -24.65 37.54 2.77
C VAL A 235 -24.23 36.58 1.66
N SER A 236 -23.54 37.08 0.64
CA SER A 236 -23.04 36.30 -0.47
C SER A 236 -21.55 36.51 -0.65
N ALA A 237 -20.87 35.41 -0.99
CA ALA A 237 -19.46 35.38 -1.32
C ALA A 237 -19.20 35.95 -2.72
N THR A 238 -17.93 36.15 -3.03
CA THR A 238 -17.47 36.37 -4.40
C THR A 238 -17.83 35.15 -5.25
N VAL A 239 -18.14 35.37 -6.54
CA VAL A 239 -18.49 34.29 -7.48
C VAL A 239 -17.34 33.31 -7.67
N LEU A 240 -17.61 32.00 -7.54
CA LEU A 240 -16.66 30.94 -7.86
C LEU A 240 -16.60 30.72 -9.38
N THR A 241 -15.41 30.43 -9.87
CA THR A 241 -15.13 30.18 -11.29
C THR A 241 -14.54 28.79 -11.51
N PHE A 242 -14.47 28.33 -12.75
CA PHE A 242 -13.83 27.03 -13.06
C PHE A 242 -12.37 26.90 -12.58
N ALA A 243 -11.66 28.00 -12.35
CA ALA A 243 -10.31 27.95 -11.78
C ALA A 243 -10.31 27.53 -10.30
N ASP A 244 -11.45 27.68 -9.64
CA ASP A 244 -11.66 27.38 -8.23
C ASP A 244 -12.22 25.95 -8.03
N LYS A 245 -12.16 25.07 -9.05
CA LYS A 245 -12.62 23.68 -8.88
C LYS A 245 -11.85 22.98 -7.76
N GLY A 246 -12.56 22.39 -6.80
CA GLY A 246 -11.96 21.66 -5.68
C GLY A 246 -12.75 21.76 -4.37
N TRP A 247 -12.13 21.31 -3.29
CA TRP A 247 -12.66 21.48 -1.93
C TRP A 247 -12.53 22.92 -1.47
N HIS A 248 -13.62 23.48 -0.94
CA HIS A 248 -13.67 24.78 -0.27
C HIS A 248 -14.24 24.63 1.13
N PHE A 249 -13.78 25.49 2.03
CA PHE A 249 -14.30 25.59 3.39
C PHE A 249 -15.09 26.87 3.56
N VAL A 250 -16.34 26.74 3.96
CA VAL A 250 -17.19 27.87 4.29
C VAL A 250 -17.46 27.90 5.79
N VAL A 251 -17.31 29.09 6.38
CA VAL A 251 -17.83 29.40 7.70
C VAL A 251 -18.77 30.60 7.57
N VAL A 252 -19.99 30.46 8.05
CA VAL A 252 -20.93 31.57 8.17
C VAL A 252 -21.19 31.84 9.63
N THR A 253 -21.15 33.11 10.02
CA THR A 253 -21.36 33.53 11.41
C THR A 253 -22.47 34.58 11.46
N TYR A 254 -23.18 34.62 12.58
CA TYR A 254 -24.20 35.61 12.85
C TYR A 254 -24.14 36.05 14.31
N ASP A 255 -24.11 37.36 14.54
CA ASP A 255 -24.01 37.97 15.86
C ASP A 255 -25.34 38.09 16.63
N GLY A 256 -26.47 37.72 16.01
CA GLY A 256 -27.81 37.84 16.59
C GLY A 256 -28.40 39.25 16.56
N SER A 257 -27.83 40.18 15.78
CA SER A 257 -28.20 41.62 15.77
C SER A 257 -29.51 41.96 15.06
N SER A 258 -30.16 41.01 14.38
CA SER A 258 -31.28 41.23 13.45
C SER A 258 -30.92 42.16 12.28
N SER A 259 -29.65 42.24 11.89
CA SER A 259 -29.16 43.03 10.75
C SER A 259 -28.28 42.20 9.82
N GLU A 260 -28.35 42.50 8.53
CA GLU A 260 -27.47 41.98 7.49
C GLU A 260 -26.00 42.31 7.73
N THR A 261 -25.69 43.31 8.56
CA THR A 261 -24.31 43.63 8.97
C THR A 261 -23.74 42.68 10.00
N GLY A 262 -24.60 41.97 10.73
CA GLY A 262 -24.23 40.95 11.71
C GLY A 262 -23.90 39.58 11.13
N LEU A 263 -24.21 39.36 9.85
CA LEU A 263 -23.82 38.14 9.13
C LEU A 263 -22.34 38.22 8.72
N ASN A 264 -21.61 37.14 8.66
CA ASN A 264 -20.32 37.09 7.96
C ASN A 264 -20.21 35.78 7.22
N LEU A 265 -19.57 35.81 6.06
CA LEU A 265 -19.20 34.63 5.30
C LEU A 265 -17.67 34.64 5.16
N TYR A 266 -17.07 33.54 5.56
CA TYR A 266 -15.66 33.24 5.37
C TYR A 266 -15.54 32.11 4.37
N LEU A 267 -14.70 32.29 3.36
CA LEU A 267 -14.35 31.28 2.37
C LEU A 267 -12.85 31.01 2.49
N ASP A 268 -12.48 29.75 2.67
CA ASP A 268 -11.10 29.28 2.83
C ASP A 268 -10.35 30.08 3.91
N GLY A 269 -11.01 30.27 5.06
CA GLY A 269 -10.50 30.96 6.23
C GLY A 269 -10.38 32.49 6.08
N SER A 270 -10.82 33.07 4.97
CA SER A 270 -10.76 34.52 4.68
C SER A 270 -12.16 35.13 4.63
N LEU A 271 -12.34 36.34 5.17
CA LEU A 271 -13.63 37.04 5.13
C LEU A 271 -14.00 37.42 3.68
N ASP A 272 -15.14 36.94 3.18
CA ASP A 272 -15.63 37.17 1.82
C ASP A 272 -17.12 37.58 1.82
N ASN A 273 -17.36 38.85 2.13
CA ASN A 273 -18.69 39.46 2.16
C ASN A 273 -18.91 40.34 0.91
N ASP A 274 -18.97 39.75 -0.29
CA ASP A 274 -19.13 40.51 -1.54
C ASP A 274 -20.44 41.32 -1.56
N VAL A 275 -21.57 40.66 -1.30
CA VAL A 275 -22.89 41.30 -1.28
C VAL A 275 -23.63 41.00 0.01
N ARG A 276 -24.17 42.06 0.62
CA ARG A 276 -25.15 41.97 1.72
C ARG A 276 -26.49 42.49 1.23
N ALA A 277 -27.56 41.80 1.63
CA ALA A 277 -28.90 42.18 1.23
C ALA A 277 -29.90 41.99 2.39
N GLU A 278 -30.78 42.96 2.56
CA GLU A 278 -32.03 42.80 3.28
C GLU A 278 -33.19 42.86 2.27
N THR A 279 -34.05 41.86 2.28
CA THR A 279 -35.31 41.87 1.54
C THR A 279 -36.45 42.00 2.54
N GLY A 280 -37.46 42.83 2.26
CA GLY A 280 -38.58 43.04 3.19
C GLY A 280 -38.19 43.83 4.44
N THR A 281 -38.85 43.57 5.56
CA THR A 281 -38.50 44.12 6.88
C THR A 281 -38.25 42.93 7.80
N TYR A 282 -36.98 42.67 8.08
CA TYR A 282 -36.60 41.56 8.94
C TYR A 282 -36.65 41.98 10.42
N VAL A 283 -37.23 41.13 11.28
CA VAL A 283 -37.32 41.39 12.73
C VAL A 283 -36.45 40.39 13.50
N ALA A 284 -36.71 39.10 13.30
CA ALA A 284 -35.95 37.99 13.86
C ALA A 284 -36.37 36.71 13.15
N MET A 285 -35.49 35.73 13.09
CA MET A 285 -35.76 34.43 12.52
C MET A 285 -36.88 33.73 13.29
N THR A 286 -37.78 33.07 12.59
CA THR A 286 -38.91 32.36 13.22
C THR A 286 -38.53 30.90 13.45
N ALA A 287 -38.66 30.39 14.67
CA ALA A 287 -38.60 28.95 14.91
C ALA A 287 -39.84 28.27 14.30
N THR A 288 -39.60 27.31 13.41
CA THR A 288 -40.58 26.48 12.73
C THR A 288 -40.38 25.01 13.11
N ASP A 289 -41.24 24.12 12.62
CA ASP A 289 -41.13 22.67 12.78
C ASP A 289 -40.44 22.01 11.57
N THR A 290 -39.63 22.76 10.82
CA THR A 290 -38.94 22.29 9.62
C THR A 290 -37.69 21.52 10.00
N ASP A 291 -37.51 20.31 9.48
CA ASP A 291 -36.31 19.51 9.68
C ASP A 291 -35.06 20.15 9.04
N VAL A 292 -33.87 19.81 9.52
CA VAL A 292 -32.60 20.20 8.89
C VAL A 292 -32.25 19.19 7.81
N TYR A 293 -31.77 19.67 6.67
CA TYR A 293 -31.27 18.85 5.58
C TYR A 293 -29.84 19.23 5.23
N ILE A 294 -28.95 18.24 5.18
CA ILE A 294 -27.61 18.36 4.59
C ILE A 294 -27.70 17.82 3.17
N GLY A 295 -27.18 18.60 2.22
CA GLY A 295 -27.20 18.27 0.80
C GLY A 295 -28.54 18.49 0.09
N ALA A 296 -29.55 19.10 0.73
CA ALA A 296 -30.85 19.39 0.11
C ALA A 296 -31.66 20.45 0.89
N SER A 297 -32.85 20.78 0.38
CA SER A 297 -33.93 21.41 1.15
C SER A 297 -35.28 20.72 0.96
N PHE A 298 -36.23 21.01 1.84
CA PHE A 298 -37.58 20.46 1.74
C PHE A 298 -38.51 21.47 1.07
N SER A 299 -38.95 21.19 -0.16
CA SER A 299 -39.79 22.08 -0.97
C SER A 299 -41.04 21.38 -1.47
N SER A 300 -42.20 22.01 -1.27
CA SER A 300 -43.49 21.57 -1.86
C SER A 300 -43.90 20.13 -1.54
N GLY A 301 -43.51 19.60 -0.38
CA GLY A 301 -43.81 18.22 0.04
C GLY A 301 -42.84 17.16 -0.51
N ALA A 302 -41.71 17.59 -1.09
CA ALA A 302 -40.64 16.74 -1.58
C ALA A 302 -39.27 17.33 -1.22
N VAL A 303 -38.23 16.48 -1.25
CA VAL A 303 -36.84 16.93 -1.14
C VAL A 303 -36.38 17.45 -2.51
N GLY A 304 -35.69 18.60 -2.55
CA GLY A 304 -35.22 19.23 -3.78
C GLY A 304 -34.00 20.12 -3.56
N PHE A 305 -33.50 20.76 -4.63
CA PHE A 305 -32.24 21.54 -4.61
C PHE A 305 -31.04 20.72 -4.11
N ASN A 306 -31.02 19.44 -4.48
CA ASN A 306 -30.04 18.48 -4.00
C ASN A 306 -28.63 18.84 -4.48
N PHE A 307 -27.66 18.71 -3.59
CA PHE A 307 -26.25 18.84 -3.89
C PHE A 307 -25.80 17.71 -4.82
N GLN A 308 -24.91 18.02 -5.76
CA GLN A 308 -24.49 17.09 -6.82
C GLN A 308 -23.01 16.72 -6.76
N ASP A 309 -22.39 16.91 -5.60
CA ASP A 309 -21.00 16.53 -5.36
C ASP A 309 -20.80 16.21 -3.87
N LYS A 310 -19.61 16.45 -3.32
CA LYS A 310 -19.25 16.03 -1.97
C LYS A 310 -19.42 17.13 -0.92
N ILE A 311 -19.86 16.73 0.28
CA ILE A 311 -19.88 17.57 1.49
C ILE A 311 -19.17 16.80 2.59
N ASP A 312 -18.41 17.51 3.40
CA ASP A 312 -17.59 16.96 4.47
C ASP A 312 -17.65 17.85 5.72
N ASN A 313 -17.49 17.24 6.90
CA ASN A 313 -17.25 17.89 8.18
C ASN A 313 -18.11 19.14 8.45
N VAL A 314 -19.42 18.92 8.63
CA VAL A 314 -20.43 19.96 8.88
C VAL A 314 -20.59 20.16 10.39
N ALA A 315 -20.41 21.38 10.87
CA ALA A 315 -20.51 21.72 12.30
C ALA A 315 -21.34 22.97 12.53
N MET A 316 -22.06 23.01 13.66
CA MET A 316 -22.85 24.16 14.10
C MET A 316 -22.45 24.59 15.51
N PHE A 317 -22.45 25.90 15.75
CA PHE A 317 -21.99 26.51 16.99
C PHE A 317 -23.02 27.48 17.56
N SER A 318 -23.08 27.59 18.89
CA SER A 318 -24.05 28.40 19.65
C SER A 318 -23.69 29.89 19.80
N ASP A 319 -22.66 30.35 19.10
CA ASP A 319 -22.16 31.72 19.13
C ASP A 319 -21.59 32.15 17.77
N GLU A 320 -21.21 33.43 17.70
CA GLU A 320 -20.52 34.00 16.55
C GLU A 320 -19.02 33.69 16.66
N LEU A 321 -18.51 32.79 15.81
CA LEU A 321 -17.08 32.53 15.75
C LEU A 321 -16.33 33.79 15.31
N SER A 322 -15.22 34.08 16.00
CA SER A 322 -14.33 35.17 15.60
C SER A 322 -13.63 34.85 14.28
N SER A 323 -13.14 35.87 13.58
CA SER A 323 -12.35 35.67 12.35
C SER A 323 -11.11 34.80 12.58
N SER A 324 -10.52 34.84 13.79
CA SER A 324 -9.41 33.97 14.18
C SER A 324 -9.83 32.51 14.35
N GLU A 325 -11.00 32.24 14.90
CA GLU A 325 -11.51 30.88 15.07
C GLU A 325 -11.94 30.28 13.72
N ALA A 326 -12.65 31.06 12.88
CA ALA A 326 -12.99 30.64 11.53
C ALA A 326 -11.74 30.33 10.68
N ASN A 327 -10.70 31.16 10.78
CA ASN A 327 -9.42 30.88 10.13
C ASN A 327 -8.68 29.69 10.75
N ALA A 328 -8.74 29.50 12.07
CA ALA A 328 -8.12 28.36 12.75
C ALA A 328 -8.75 27.03 12.31
N LEU A 329 -10.06 26.98 12.09
CA LEU A 329 -10.75 25.79 11.58
C LEU A 329 -10.27 25.40 10.16
N PHE A 330 -9.98 26.38 9.31
CA PHE A 330 -9.45 26.15 7.96
C PHE A 330 -7.95 25.82 7.94
N SER A 331 -7.16 26.61 8.67
CA SER A 331 -5.70 26.53 8.67
C SER A 331 -5.15 25.45 9.60
N ALA A 332 -6.01 24.82 10.40
CA ALA A 332 -5.65 23.61 11.11
C ALA A 332 -5.14 22.56 10.12
N ILE A 333 -4.16 21.79 10.58
CA ILE A 333 -3.50 20.77 9.77
C ILE A 333 -3.99 19.43 10.30
N SER A 334 -4.75 18.70 9.47
CA SER A 334 -5.08 17.30 9.75
C SER A 334 -4.09 16.40 9.03
N ILE A 335 -3.66 15.35 9.72
CA ILE A 335 -2.74 14.37 9.15
C ILE A 335 -3.54 13.51 8.17
N TYR A 336 -3.09 13.48 6.91
CA TYR A 336 -3.73 12.65 5.90
C TYR A 336 -3.43 11.18 6.19
N SER A 337 -4.47 10.35 6.21
CA SER A 337 -4.36 8.93 6.48
C SER A 337 -5.48 8.14 5.83
N ILE A 338 -5.26 6.86 5.60
CA ILE A 338 -6.29 5.91 5.17
C ILE A 338 -6.34 4.70 6.10
N VAL A 339 -7.47 4.00 6.10
CA VAL A 339 -7.65 2.76 6.87
C VAL A 339 -6.82 1.65 6.22
N SER A 340 -6.02 0.95 7.02
CA SER A 340 -5.24 -0.23 6.59
C SER A 340 -5.87 -1.51 7.15
N PRO A 341 -5.86 -2.65 6.45
CA PRO A 341 -6.35 -3.91 7.02
C PRO A 341 -5.40 -4.51 8.06
N TYR A 342 -4.14 -4.04 8.13
CA TYR A 342 -3.09 -4.65 8.94
C TYR A 342 -3.01 -4.06 10.34
N THR A 343 -2.89 -4.93 11.35
CA THR A 343 -2.52 -4.53 12.71
C THR A 343 -1.05 -4.11 12.79
N SER A 344 -0.68 -3.46 13.90
CA SER A 344 0.71 -3.04 14.13
C SER A 344 1.75 -4.19 14.17
N ILE A 345 1.32 -5.43 14.38
CA ILE A 345 2.20 -6.61 14.34
C ILE A 345 2.30 -7.13 12.92
N GLU A 346 1.18 -7.22 12.21
CA GLU A 346 1.12 -7.69 10.83
C GLU A 346 1.83 -6.74 9.86
N ALA A 347 1.84 -5.43 10.16
CA ALA A 347 2.58 -4.42 9.41
C ALA A 347 4.07 -4.76 9.19
N PHE A 348 4.71 -5.51 10.10
CA PHE A 348 6.11 -5.96 9.98
C PHE A 348 6.28 -7.26 9.17
N GLN A 349 5.17 -7.88 8.76
CA GLN A 349 5.15 -9.15 8.03
C GLN A 349 4.67 -8.99 6.60
N VAL A 350 4.32 -7.76 6.20
CA VAL A 350 3.89 -7.47 4.83
C VAL A 350 5.11 -7.48 3.90
N HIS A 351 4.97 -8.12 2.76
CA HIS A 351 5.93 -8.03 1.66
C HIS A 351 5.33 -7.20 0.54
N THR A 352 6.14 -6.33 -0.05
CA THR A 352 5.65 -5.41 -1.08
C THR A 352 6.45 -5.51 -2.36
N THR A 353 5.78 -5.22 -3.47
CA THR A 353 6.41 -4.93 -4.75
C THR A 353 5.64 -3.80 -5.41
N GLN A 354 6.33 -2.90 -6.09
CA GLN A 354 5.73 -1.70 -6.67
C GLN A 354 5.97 -1.64 -8.17
N SER A 355 4.99 -1.09 -8.89
CA SER A 355 5.12 -0.64 -10.27
C SER A 355 4.42 0.70 -10.40
N ALA A 356 5.20 1.77 -10.60
CA ALA A 356 4.70 3.14 -10.69
C ALA A 356 3.77 3.49 -9.50
N ASP A 357 2.55 3.96 -9.76
CA ASP A 357 1.60 4.39 -8.72
C ASP A 357 0.90 3.25 -7.96
N VAL A 358 1.24 1.99 -8.25
CA VAL A 358 0.60 0.81 -7.66
C VAL A 358 1.61 -0.03 -6.89
N MET A 359 1.30 -0.29 -5.63
CA MET A 359 2.01 -1.24 -4.78
C MET A 359 1.12 -2.45 -4.47
N TYR A 360 1.63 -3.64 -4.76
CA TYR A 360 1.01 -4.90 -4.37
C TYR A 360 1.60 -5.36 -3.03
N ILE A 361 0.73 -5.77 -2.12
CA ILE A 361 1.08 -6.16 -0.75
C ILE A 361 0.60 -7.59 -0.49
N ALA A 362 1.53 -8.43 -0.02
CA ALA A 362 1.27 -9.81 0.38
C ALA A 362 1.39 -9.95 1.90
N HIS A 363 0.46 -10.70 2.49
CA HIS A 363 0.51 -11.12 3.89
C HIS A 363 -0.19 -12.47 4.02
N LYS A 364 0.35 -13.35 4.86
CA LYS A 364 -0.09 -14.75 4.99
C LYS A 364 -1.55 -14.94 5.46
N ASP A 365 -2.09 -13.98 6.21
CA ASP A 365 -3.42 -14.05 6.83
C ASP A 365 -4.42 -13.08 6.22
N HIS A 366 -4.03 -12.30 5.21
CA HIS A 366 -4.90 -11.31 4.56
C HIS A 366 -4.93 -11.52 3.05
N HIS A 367 -6.10 -11.29 2.44
CA HIS A 367 -6.21 -11.26 0.98
C HIS A 367 -5.17 -10.28 0.39
N PRO A 368 -4.48 -10.61 -0.72
CA PRO A 368 -3.59 -9.68 -1.39
C PRO A 368 -4.21 -8.30 -1.56
N GLN A 369 -3.47 -7.25 -1.17
CA GLN A 369 -3.91 -5.87 -1.25
C GLN A 369 -3.22 -5.13 -2.40
N LYS A 370 -3.94 -4.15 -2.96
CA LYS A 370 -3.46 -3.19 -3.93
C LYS A 370 -3.58 -1.80 -3.32
N LEU A 371 -2.45 -1.14 -3.13
CA LEU A 371 -2.36 0.27 -2.75
C LEU A 371 -2.13 1.10 -4.01
N SER A 372 -3.01 2.05 -4.29
CA SER A 372 -2.92 2.92 -5.48
C SER A 372 -2.84 4.39 -5.06
N ARG A 373 -1.91 5.13 -5.65
CA ARG A 373 -1.78 6.58 -5.50
C ARG A 373 -2.49 7.29 -6.64
N LEU A 374 -3.37 8.24 -6.30
CA LEU A 374 -4.05 9.12 -7.25
C LEU A 374 -3.60 10.59 -7.09
N ALA A 375 -3.26 10.99 -5.87
CA ALA A 375 -2.62 12.26 -5.53
C ALA A 375 -1.88 12.13 -4.18
N ASP A 376 -1.19 13.17 -3.73
CA ASP A 376 -0.50 13.15 -2.42
C ASP A 376 -1.46 12.89 -1.26
N THR A 377 -2.68 13.44 -1.33
CA THR A 377 -3.78 13.26 -0.37
C THR A 377 -4.92 12.40 -0.94
N ASN A 378 -4.64 11.54 -1.92
CA ASN A 378 -5.64 10.63 -2.47
C ASN A 378 -5.04 9.26 -2.77
N TRP A 379 -5.29 8.33 -1.86
CA TRP A 379 -4.81 6.95 -1.90
C TRP A 379 -5.96 5.99 -1.67
N THR A 380 -5.89 4.82 -2.30
CA THR A 380 -6.84 3.73 -2.08
C THR A 380 -6.10 2.44 -1.76
N ILE A 381 -6.60 1.69 -0.79
CA ILE A 381 -6.16 0.32 -0.50
C ILE A 381 -7.37 -0.61 -0.60
N ALA A 382 -7.24 -1.67 -1.39
CA ALA A 382 -8.33 -2.63 -1.62
C ALA A 382 -7.79 -4.04 -1.92
N ASN A 383 -8.65 -5.04 -1.77
CA ASN A 383 -8.36 -6.40 -2.24
C ASN A 383 -8.03 -6.39 -3.74
N VAL A 384 -6.97 -7.08 -4.14
CA VAL A 384 -6.66 -7.31 -5.56
C VAL A 384 -7.79 -8.13 -6.18
N SER A 385 -8.39 -7.64 -7.26
CA SER A 385 -9.44 -8.36 -7.97
C SER A 385 -8.83 -9.27 -9.04
N PHE A 386 -8.60 -10.54 -8.69
CA PHE A 386 -8.03 -11.50 -9.63
C PHE A 386 -9.07 -12.03 -10.61
N THR A 387 -8.70 -12.11 -11.89
CA THR A 387 -9.47 -12.81 -12.91
C THR A 387 -8.93 -14.23 -13.08
N GLY A 388 -9.79 -15.25 -13.12
CA GLY A 388 -9.38 -16.60 -13.55
C GLY A 388 -8.64 -17.47 -12.53
N GLY A 389 -8.58 -17.08 -11.25
CA GLY A 389 -7.96 -17.89 -10.18
C GLY A 389 -7.12 -17.05 -9.21
N PRO A 390 -6.10 -17.65 -8.55
CA PRO A 390 -5.51 -18.97 -8.83
C PRO A 390 -6.25 -20.16 -8.19
N PHE A 391 -6.07 -21.35 -8.76
CA PHE A 391 -6.72 -22.58 -8.32
C PHE A 391 -5.70 -23.65 -7.90
N LEU A 392 -6.12 -24.58 -7.04
CA LEU A 392 -5.37 -25.79 -6.74
C LEU A 392 -5.36 -26.75 -7.94
N ILE A 393 -4.68 -27.88 -7.77
CA ILE A 393 -4.76 -28.98 -8.73
C ILE A 393 -6.21 -29.44 -8.82
N GLU A 394 -6.67 -29.71 -10.04
CA GLU A 394 -8.01 -30.23 -10.31
C GLU A 394 -8.27 -31.53 -9.53
N ASN A 395 -9.52 -31.69 -9.11
CA ASN A 395 -10.01 -32.90 -8.49
C ASN A 395 -9.64 -34.14 -9.34
N VAL A 396 -9.11 -35.16 -8.68
CA VAL A 396 -8.67 -36.41 -9.31
C VAL A 396 -9.64 -37.58 -9.06
N ASP A 397 -10.69 -37.35 -8.25
CA ASP A 397 -11.70 -38.33 -7.92
C ASP A 397 -12.93 -38.15 -8.82
N ASP A 398 -13.12 -39.07 -9.77
CA ASP A 398 -14.23 -39.02 -10.74
C ASP A 398 -15.63 -39.17 -10.11
N ASP A 399 -15.69 -39.66 -8.87
CA ASP A 399 -16.94 -39.87 -8.14
C ASP A 399 -17.32 -38.65 -7.29
N ALA A 400 -16.34 -37.83 -6.89
CA ALA A 400 -16.54 -36.56 -6.19
C ALA A 400 -17.01 -35.46 -7.16
N ILE A 401 -18.31 -35.16 -7.13
CA ILE A 401 -18.96 -34.28 -8.09
C ILE A 401 -19.53 -33.02 -7.44
N LEU A 402 -19.55 -31.93 -8.21
CA LEU A 402 -20.20 -30.67 -7.87
C LEU A 402 -21.29 -30.32 -8.88
N GLN A 403 -22.35 -29.70 -8.40
CA GLN A 403 -23.41 -29.12 -9.22
C GLN A 403 -23.81 -27.75 -8.66
N PHE A 404 -23.78 -26.74 -9.50
CA PHE A 404 -24.36 -25.43 -9.22
C PHE A 404 -25.82 -25.38 -9.65
N THR A 405 -26.67 -24.90 -8.76
CA THR A 405 -28.08 -24.58 -8.97
C THR A 405 -28.31 -23.10 -8.67
N GLY A 406 -28.50 -22.28 -9.71
CA GLY A 406 -28.85 -20.88 -9.58
C GLY A 406 -30.23 -20.71 -8.96
N THR A 407 -30.41 -19.63 -8.20
CA THR A 407 -31.73 -19.27 -7.66
C THR A 407 -32.69 -19.02 -8.82
N ALA A 408 -33.91 -19.57 -8.75
CA ALA A 408 -34.95 -19.28 -9.73
C ALA A 408 -35.46 -17.85 -9.52
N THR A 409 -35.16 -16.93 -10.45
CA THR A 409 -35.70 -15.57 -10.41
C THR A 409 -35.94 -15.05 -11.82
N GLU A 410 -36.99 -14.23 -11.95
CA GLU A 410 -37.71 -13.83 -13.17
C GLU A 410 -36.80 -13.60 -14.39
N ALA A 411 -37.11 -14.31 -15.48
CA ALA A 411 -36.64 -13.93 -16.81
C ALA A 411 -37.44 -12.71 -17.24
N MET A 412 -36.78 -11.65 -17.69
CA MET A 412 -37.49 -10.66 -18.49
C MET A 412 -37.59 -11.19 -19.91
N THR A 413 -38.80 -11.23 -20.45
CA THR A 413 -39.04 -11.26 -21.90
C THR A 413 -40.10 -10.22 -22.15
N GLY A 414 -39.77 -9.19 -22.92
CA GLY A 414 -40.68 -8.10 -23.24
C GLY A 414 -40.68 -7.78 -24.72
N THR A 415 -41.69 -7.02 -25.15
CA THR A 415 -41.73 -6.40 -26.48
C THR A 415 -41.74 -4.88 -26.34
N GLN A 416 -40.82 -4.22 -27.03
CA GLN A 416 -40.70 -2.76 -27.02
C GLN A 416 -42.00 -2.10 -27.53
N ASP A 417 -42.62 -1.26 -26.73
CA ASP A 417 -43.78 -0.44 -27.11
C ASP A 417 -43.62 1.07 -26.84
N GLY A 418 -42.53 1.49 -26.18
CA GLY A 418 -42.21 2.89 -25.87
C GLY A 418 -41.66 3.75 -27.02
N GLY A 419 -41.73 3.28 -28.28
CA GLY A 419 -41.10 3.95 -29.42
C GLY A 419 -39.60 3.65 -29.58
N THR A 420 -38.92 4.36 -30.48
CA THR A 420 -37.50 4.14 -30.77
C THR A 420 -36.60 4.77 -29.71
N SER A 421 -35.71 3.99 -29.10
CA SER A 421 -34.77 4.44 -28.07
C SER A 421 -33.45 3.69 -28.13
N SER A 422 -32.32 4.40 -27.99
CA SER A 422 -30.98 3.78 -27.96
C SER A 422 -30.59 3.22 -26.59
N THR A 423 -31.33 3.57 -25.53
CA THR A 423 -30.96 3.28 -24.14
C THR A 423 -32.10 2.76 -23.28
N VAL A 424 -33.36 2.85 -23.72
CA VAL A 424 -34.51 2.49 -22.88
C VAL A 424 -35.38 1.47 -23.60
N PHE A 425 -35.52 0.30 -22.99
CA PHE A 425 -36.53 -0.68 -23.31
C PHE A 425 -37.79 -0.42 -22.49
N THR A 426 -38.97 -0.45 -23.09
CA THR A 426 -40.26 -0.20 -22.44
C THR A 426 -41.26 -1.24 -22.93
N ASP A 427 -41.86 -1.97 -22.01
CA ASP A 427 -43.02 -2.82 -22.25
C ASP A 427 -44.12 -2.41 -21.27
N SER A 428 -45.06 -1.59 -21.74
CA SER A 428 -46.13 -1.06 -20.90
C SER A 428 -47.16 -2.12 -20.45
N GLY A 429 -47.11 -3.33 -21.01
CA GLY A 429 -47.99 -4.44 -20.69
C GLY A 429 -47.49 -5.37 -19.59
N GLU A 430 -46.20 -5.30 -19.26
CA GLU A 430 -45.55 -6.17 -18.27
C GLU A 430 -45.41 -5.47 -16.90
N SER A 431 -45.11 -6.26 -15.86
CA SER A 431 -44.85 -5.74 -14.51
C SER A 431 -43.75 -6.56 -13.86
N TRP A 432 -42.50 -6.24 -14.20
CA TRP A 432 -41.31 -6.84 -13.62
C TRP A 432 -41.05 -6.33 -12.19
N THR A 433 -40.24 -7.07 -11.45
CA THR A 433 -39.77 -6.63 -10.14
C THR A 433 -38.77 -5.48 -10.29
N VAL A 434 -39.05 -4.34 -9.66
CA VAL A 434 -38.19 -3.14 -9.66
C VAL A 434 -36.78 -3.49 -9.20
N ASP A 435 -35.77 -2.92 -9.87
CA ASP A 435 -34.33 -3.09 -9.66
C ASP A 435 -33.78 -4.51 -9.87
N ALA A 436 -34.63 -5.49 -10.18
CA ALA A 436 -34.21 -6.90 -10.27
C ALA A 436 -33.25 -7.20 -11.43
N PHE A 437 -33.09 -6.26 -12.37
CA PHE A 437 -32.28 -6.43 -13.58
C PHE A 437 -31.06 -5.51 -13.64
N ILE A 438 -30.80 -4.67 -12.63
CA ILE A 438 -29.65 -3.75 -12.63
C ILE A 438 -28.34 -4.55 -12.64
N GLY A 439 -27.41 -4.18 -13.52
CA GLY A 439 -26.12 -4.84 -13.73
C GLY A 439 -26.16 -6.02 -14.71
N HIS A 440 -27.34 -6.49 -15.12
CA HIS A 440 -27.48 -7.61 -16.06
C HIS A 440 -27.35 -7.17 -17.52
N THR A 441 -27.12 -8.13 -18.43
CA THR A 441 -27.16 -7.87 -19.87
C THR A 441 -28.58 -8.08 -20.42
N ILE A 442 -29.09 -7.09 -21.12
CA ILE A 442 -30.28 -7.23 -21.96
C ILE A 442 -29.84 -7.59 -23.38
N HIS A 443 -30.47 -8.61 -23.96
CA HIS A 443 -30.24 -9.04 -25.33
C HIS A 443 -31.44 -8.67 -26.19
N ASN A 444 -31.25 -7.77 -27.17
CA ASN A 444 -32.25 -7.53 -28.21
C ASN A 444 -32.20 -8.68 -29.22
N THR A 445 -33.05 -9.68 -29.02
CA THR A 445 -33.12 -10.89 -29.86
C THR A 445 -33.53 -10.60 -31.31
N THR A 446 -34.11 -9.42 -31.57
CA THR A 446 -34.52 -9.02 -32.92
C THR A 446 -33.34 -8.50 -33.75
N THR A 447 -32.44 -7.73 -33.13
CA THR A 447 -31.31 -7.09 -33.83
C THR A 447 -29.97 -7.78 -33.58
N GLY A 448 -29.87 -8.57 -32.51
CA GLY A 448 -28.64 -9.17 -31.99
C GLY A 448 -27.76 -8.18 -31.22
N ALA A 449 -28.28 -7.02 -30.82
CA ALA A 449 -27.57 -6.04 -30.01
C ALA A 449 -27.75 -6.33 -28.51
N GLU A 450 -26.76 -5.97 -27.70
CA GLU A 450 -26.70 -6.27 -26.26
C GLU A 450 -26.31 -5.03 -25.48
N GLY A 451 -26.75 -4.91 -24.22
CA GLY A 451 -26.41 -3.76 -23.37
C GLY A 451 -26.48 -4.09 -21.88
N VAL A 452 -25.71 -3.38 -21.07
CA VAL A 452 -25.72 -3.54 -19.61
C VAL A 452 -26.80 -2.65 -19.01
N VAL A 453 -27.69 -3.26 -18.23
CA VAL A 453 -28.82 -2.60 -17.56
C VAL A 453 -28.31 -1.75 -16.40
N THR A 454 -28.71 -0.49 -16.37
CA THR A 454 -28.39 0.46 -15.30
C THR A 454 -29.57 0.77 -14.39
N ASP A 455 -30.80 0.51 -14.87
CA ASP A 455 -32.02 0.81 -14.13
C ASP A 455 -33.18 -0.08 -14.62
N ASN A 456 -34.14 -0.39 -13.73
CA ASN A 456 -35.37 -1.10 -14.06
C ASN A 456 -36.52 -0.69 -13.13
N ASN A 457 -37.63 -0.20 -13.71
CA ASN A 457 -38.79 0.29 -12.93
C ASN A 457 -40.10 -0.47 -13.22
N GLY A 458 -40.01 -1.79 -13.29
CA GLY A 458 -41.16 -2.69 -13.49
C GLY A 458 -41.78 -2.70 -14.89
N THR A 459 -41.71 -1.60 -15.65
CA THR A 459 -42.16 -1.56 -17.07
C THR A 459 -41.08 -1.12 -18.03
N THR A 460 -39.97 -0.56 -17.53
CA THR A 460 -38.83 -0.16 -18.36
C THR A 460 -37.52 -0.77 -17.85
N VAL A 461 -36.58 -0.92 -18.77
CA VAL A 461 -35.19 -1.33 -18.53
C VAL A 461 -34.30 -0.34 -19.25
N THR A 462 -33.38 0.30 -18.53
CA THR A 462 -32.44 1.28 -19.07
C THR A 462 -31.06 0.66 -19.18
N VAL A 463 -30.32 0.96 -20.26
CA VAL A 463 -28.93 0.53 -20.47
C VAL A 463 -28.00 1.70 -20.71
N VAL A 464 -26.70 1.53 -20.42
CA VAL A 464 -25.66 2.51 -20.77
C VAL A 464 -25.62 2.75 -22.29
N ALA A 465 -25.55 1.66 -23.06
CA ALA A 465 -25.57 1.64 -24.52
C ALA A 465 -25.85 0.23 -25.03
N LEU A 466 -26.40 0.13 -26.24
CA LEU A 466 -26.44 -1.11 -27.02
C LEU A 466 -25.19 -1.23 -27.90
N ILE A 467 -24.60 -2.43 -27.91
CA ILE A 467 -23.38 -2.78 -28.66
C ILE A 467 -23.63 -4.09 -29.43
N GLY A 468 -22.98 -4.27 -30.58
CA GLY A 468 -23.16 -5.45 -31.44
C GLY A 468 -24.42 -5.42 -32.32
N GLY A 469 -24.74 -6.53 -32.97
CA GLY A 469 -25.95 -6.66 -33.78
C GLY A 469 -26.03 -5.80 -35.05
N SER A 470 -27.19 -5.85 -35.69
CA SER A 470 -27.51 -5.11 -36.92
C SER A 470 -27.96 -3.66 -36.68
N ARG A 471 -28.34 -3.33 -35.45
CA ARG A 471 -28.91 -2.03 -35.07
C ARG A 471 -28.80 -1.78 -33.55
N GLN A 472 -28.38 -0.58 -33.15
CA GLN A 472 -28.08 -0.19 -31.75
C GLN A 472 -29.20 0.64 -31.08
N ASP A 473 -30.45 0.30 -31.37
CA ASP A 473 -31.63 0.91 -30.76
C ASP A 473 -32.73 -0.15 -30.58
N PHE A 474 -33.56 0.05 -29.57
CA PHE A 474 -34.84 -0.61 -29.40
C PHE A 474 -35.88 0.13 -30.24
N GLN A 475 -36.59 -0.59 -31.11
CA GLN A 475 -37.71 -0.05 -31.88
C GLN A 475 -39.00 -0.76 -31.52
N ASN A 476 -40.13 -0.10 -31.75
CA ASN A 476 -41.44 -0.66 -31.47
C ASN A 476 -41.62 -2.04 -32.16
N GLY A 477 -41.85 -3.08 -31.36
CA GLY A 477 -41.95 -4.47 -31.79
C GLY A 477 -40.66 -5.30 -31.67
N ASP A 478 -39.54 -4.69 -31.27
CA ASP A 478 -38.34 -5.45 -30.91
C ASP A 478 -38.60 -6.29 -29.65
N VAL A 479 -38.08 -7.52 -29.66
CA VAL A 479 -38.14 -8.44 -28.52
C VAL A 479 -36.78 -8.48 -27.82
N ALA A 480 -36.79 -8.29 -26.51
CA ALA A 480 -35.59 -8.34 -25.70
C ALA A 480 -35.76 -9.27 -24.49
N THR A 481 -34.65 -9.83 -24.02
CA THR A 481 -34.61 -10.72 -22.87
C THR A 481 -33.50 -10.31 -21.89
N VAL A 482 -33.78 -10.42 -20.59
CA VAL A 482 -32.78 -10.29 -19.52
C VAL A 482 -32.73 -11.58 -18.71
N GLY A 483 -31.52 -12.11 -18.54
CA GLY A 483 -31.25 -13.15 -17.55
C GLY A 483 -31.11 -14.58 -18.04
N TYR A 484 -31.13 -14.83 -19.35
CA TYR A 484 -30.77 -16.13 -19.92
C TYR A 484 -30.16 -15.92 -21.31
N THR A 485 -28.85 -16.02 -21.40
CA THR A 485 -28.24 -16.39 -22.68
C THR A 485 -28.52 -17.87 -22.89
N ALA A 486 -28.97 -18.28 -24.09
CA ALA A 486 -29.15 -19.70 -24.37
C ALA A 486 -27.86 -20.46 -24.02
N ASN A 487 -27.94 -21.36 -23.03
CA ASN A 487 -26.86 -22.22 -22.52
C ASN A 487 -25.91 -21.64 -21.44
N TYR A 488 -26.20 -20.49 -20.81
CA TYR A 488 -25.41 -19.99 -19.67
C TYR A 488 -26.27 -19.44 -18.52
N ILE A 489 -25.74 -19.56 -17.30
CA ILE A 489 -26.12 -18.75 -16.14
C ILE A 489 -25.11 -17.60 -16.07
N ASP A 490 -25.60 -16.38 -16.22
CA ASP A 490 -24.76 -15.18 -16.25
C ASP A 490 -24.01 -14.98 -14.92
N SER A 491 -22.84 -14.36 -14.98
CA SER A 491 -22.13 -13.83 -13.80
C SER A 491 -23.02 -12.90 -12.94
N GLY A 492 -22.71 -12.82 -11.65
CA GLY A 492 -23.49 -12.11 -10.63
C GLY A 492 -24.66 -12.91 -10.04
N ARG A 493 -24.97 -14.11 -10.56
CA ARG A 493 -26.11 -14.92 -10.09
C ARG A 493 -25.80 -15.67 -8.81
N THR A 494 -26.62 -15.45 -7.78
CA THR A 494 -26.60 -16.26 -6.54
C THR A 494 -27.25 -17.62 -6.76
N GLY A 495 -26.65 -18.66 -6.19
CA GLY A 495 -27.14 -20.02 -6.24
C GLY A 495 -26.61 -20.87 -5.09
N VAL A 496 -26.80 -22.16 -5.23
CA VAL A 496 -26.31 -23.20 -4.32
C VAL A 496 -25.31 -24.06 -5.08
N LEU A 497 -24.17 -24.34 -4.47
CA LEU A 497 -23.23 -25.34 -4.95
C LEU A 497 -23.37 -26.56 -4.04
N GLU A 498 -23.76 -27.68 -4.65
CA GLU A 498 -24.00 -28.95 -3.97
C GLU A 498 -22.90 -29.93 -4.34
N ALA A 499 -22.30 -30.56 -3.33
CA ALA A 499 -21.39 -31.66 -3.46
C ALA A 499 -22.13 -32.98 -3.30
N ASN A 500 -21.76 -33.96 -4.12
CA ASN A 500 -22.33 -35.30 -4.05
C ASN A 500 -21.30 -36.35 -4.44
N ASP A 501 -21.65 -37.61 -4.23
CA ASP A 501 -20.88 -38.78 -4.66
C ASP A 501 -21.71 -39.55 -5.69
N ARG A 502 -21.12 -39.82 -6.86
CA ARG A 502 -21.77 -40.66 -7.89
C ARG A 502 -22.10 -42.07 -7.39
N ASP A 503 -21.34 -42.58 -6.42
CA ASP A 503 -21.41 -43.93 -5.91
C ASP A 503 -22.03 -44.04 -4.49
N ALA A 504 -22.85 -43.09 -4.05
CA ALA A 504 -23.75 -43.19 -2.87
C ALA A 504 -23.12 -43.75 -1.56
N GLY A 505 -21.80 -43.73 -1.41
CA GLY A 505 -21.07 -44.60 -0.48
C GLY A 505 -19.84 -43.99 0.18
N SER A 506 -19.42 -42.80 -0.25
CA SER A 506 -18.40 -41.97 0.41
C SER A 506 -18.95 -40.57 0.68
N ASP A 507 -18.68 -40.04 1.88
CA ASP A 507 -19.08 -38.68 2.25
C ASP A 507 -18.20 -37.68 1.47
N ASN A 508 -18.61 -37.25 0.28
CA ASN A 508 -17.99 -36.13 -0.43
C ASN A 508 -18.48 -34.80 0.18
N ALA A 509 -17.82 -34.41 1.28
CA ALA A 509 -18.17 -33.28 2.12
C ALA A 509 -17.06 -32.19 2.07
N PRO A 510 -16.84 -31.52 0.92
CA PRO A 510 -15.68 -30.65 0.71
C PRO A 510 -15.81 -29.29 1.41
N PHE A 511 -17.01 -28.90 1.86
CA PHE A 511 -17.25 -27.56 2.38
C PHE A 511 -17.08 -27.46 3.90
N ASN A 512 -16.62 -26.29 4.36
CA ASN A 512 -16.56 -25.94 5.78
C ASN A 512 -16.79 -24.43 5.97
N THR A 513 -16.96 -23.99 7.22
CA THR A 513 -17.25 -22.59 7.58
C THR A 513 -16.19 -21.60 7.09
N ASN A 514 -14.94 -22.02 6.93
CA ASN A 514 -13.82 -21.17 6.52
C ASN A 514 -13.67 -21.10 4.99
N HIS A 515 -14.56 -21.75 4.23
CA HIS A 515 -14.62 -21.62 2.77
C HIS A 515 -15.43 -20.41 2.31
N VAL A 516 -16.08 -19.66 3.20
CA VAL A 516 -16.72 -18.38 2.83
C VAL A 516 -15.67 -17.44 2.23
N GLY A 517 -15.96 -16.86 1.07
CA GLY A 517 -15.05 -16.05 0.26
C GLY A 517 -14.17 -16.84 -0.72
N SER A 518 -14.06 -18.17 -0.61
CA SER A 518 -13.25 -18.99 -1.50
C SER A 518 -13.83 -19.11 -2.92
N LEU A 519 -12.94 -19.16 -3.92
CA LEU A 519 -13.29 -19.41 -5.31
C LEU A 519 -13.33 -20.90 -5.62
N TRP A 520 -14.20 -21.31 -6.55
CA TRP A 520 -14.31 -22.68 -7.04
C TRP A 520 -14.47 -22.67 -8.56
N LEU A 521 -13.56 -23.36 -9.24
CA LEU A 521 -13.60 -23.55 -10.68
C LEU A 521 -14.42 -24.81 -10.99
N LEU A 522 -15.40 -24.65 -11.86
CA LEU A 522 -16.19 -25.73 -12.45
C LEU A 522 -15.87 -25.84 -13.93
N LYS A 523 -15.53 -27.04 -14.37
CA LYS A 523 -15.28 -27.35 -15.77
C LYS A 523 -16.34 -28.31 -16.28
N GLN A 524 -16.86 -28.07 -17.47
CA GLN A 524 -17.81 -28.96 -18.12
C GLN A 524 -17.37 -29.25 -19.54
N THR A 525 -17.56 -30.49 -19.97
CA THR A 525 -17.35 -30.85 -21.36
C THR A 525 -18.48 -30.27 -22.22
N ARG A 526 -18.16 -29.69 -23.38
CA ARG A 526 -19.19 -29.19 -24.32
C ARG A 526 -19.96 -30.35 -24.96
N ASP A 527 -21.25 -30.15 -25.23
CA ASP A 527 -22.14 -31.19 -25.79
C ASP A 527 -21.87 -31.52 -27.25
N ASP A 528 -21.19 -30.64 -27.98
CA ASP A 528 -20.90 -30.79 -29.41
C ASP A 528 -19.67 -31.69 -29.69
N ASN A 529 -19.12 -32.36 -28.66
CA ASN A 529 -17.83 -33.05 -28.71
C ASN A 529 -17.76 -34.33 -29.53
N THR A 530 -18.89 -34.96 -29.83
CA THR A 530 -18.88 -36.12 -30.73
C THR A 530 -20.14 -36.15 -31.58
N THR A 531 -20.10 -35.43 -32.69
CA THR A 531 -21.05 -35.67 -33.77
C THR A 531 -20.32 -36.19 -34.98
N SER A 532 -20.89 -37.22 -35.61
CA SER A 532 -20.49 -37.54 -36.97
C SER A 532 -20.83 -36.32 -37.82
N THR A 533 -19.83 -35.61 -38.30
CA THR A 533 -20.01 -34.51 -39.26
C THR A 533 -20.64 -35.13 -40.51
N GLN A 534 -21.97 -35.10 -40.62
CA GLN A 534 -22.67 -35.68 -41.76
C GLN A 534 -23.58 -34.62 -42.33
N ASP A 535 -23.10 -33.92 -43.36
CA ASP A 535 -23.92 -32.88 -43.97
C ASP A 535 -24.51 -33.29 -45.33
N ASN A 536 -23.85 -34.17 -46.11
CA ASN A 536 -24.35 -34.50 -47.44
C ASN A 536 -23.78 -35.80 -48.05
N SER A 537 -24.64 -36.56 -48.75
CA SER A 537 -24.32 -37.80 -49.48
C SER A 537 -23.86 -37.59 -50.93
N THR A 538 -23.53 -36.36 -51.32
CA THR A 538 -23.19 -35.98 -52.71
C THR A 538 -21.78 -35.41 -52.89
N ASN A 539 -20.93 -35.41 -51.87
CA ASN A 539 -19.61 -34.73 -51.87
C ASN A 539 -19.64 -33.25 -52.29
N ALA A 540 -20.81 -32.61 -52.24
CA ALA A 540 -20.97 -31.19 -52.48
C ALA A 540 -20.55 -30.38 -51.24
N ALA A 541 -20.37 -29.07 -51.42
CA ALA A 541 -20.19 -28.15 -50.32
C ALA A 541 -21.45 -28.16 -49.42
N PRO A 542 -21.30 -28.08 -48.09
CA PRO A 542 -22.40 -27.90 -47.15
C PRO A 542 -23.28 -26.69 -47.51
N THR A 543 -24.60 -26.81 -47.32
CA THR A 543 -25.56 -25.73 -47.62
C THR A 543 -26.03 -24.96 -46.39
N ASN A 544 -25.74 -25.48 -45.19
CA ASN A 544 -25.98 -24.82 -43.91
C ASN A 544 -24.94 -25.30 -42.88
N ILE A 545 -25.11 -24.92 -41.60
CA ILE A 545 -24.21 -25.28 -40.51
C ILE A 545 -24.81 -26.31 -39.53
N ALA A 546 -25.98 -26.88 -39.83
CA ALA A 546 -26.74 -27.70 -38.87
C ALA A 546 -26.01 -28.97 -38.42
N ASN A 547 -25.07 -29.47 -39.22
CA ASN A 547 -24.22 -30.64 -38.90
C ASN A 547 -22.72 -30.30 -38.91
N ALA A 548 -22.39 -29.01 -38.81
CA ALA A 548 -21.02 -28.53 -38.75
C ALA A 548 -20.57 -28.35 -37.29
N ILE A 549 -19.29 -28.61 -37.02
CA ILE A 549 -18.70 -28.48 -35.69
C ILE A 549 -17.89 -27.20 -35.65
N LYS A 550 -18.15 -26.36 -34.65
CA LYS A 550 -17.34 -25.17 -34.37
C LYS A 550 -16.05 -25.60 -33.66
N THR A 551 -14.88 -25.14 -34.11
CA THR A 551 -13.60 -25.63 -33.59
C THR A 551 -12.58 -24.50 -33.49
N LYS A 552 -11.91 -24.43 -32.35
CA LYS A 552 -10.66 -23.68 -32.10
C LYS A 552 -9.74 -24.60 -31.30
N GLY A 553 -8.46 -24.59 -31.62
CA GLY A 553 -7.45 -25.46 -31.02
C GLY A 553 -7.35 -26.84 -31.68
N ASP A 554 -6.73 -27.77 -30.97
CA ASP A 554 -6.46 -29.13 -31.45
C ASP A 554 -7.76 -29.89 -31.78
N TYR A 555 -7.73 -30.74 -32.79
CA TYR A 555 -8.80 -31.69 -33.12
C TYR A 555 -8.26 -33.00 -33.70
N ILE A 556 -9.09 -34.04 -33.68
CA ILE A 556 -8.88 -35.34 -34.31
C ILE A 556 -10.05 -35.61 -35.26
N PHE A 557 -9.76 -36.13 -36.45
CA PHE A 557 -10.76 -36.59 -37.40
C PHE A 557 -10.49 -38.03 -37.83
N ASP A 558 -11.51 -38.89 -37.69
CA ASP A 558 -11.45 -40.33 -37.93
C ASP A 558 -12.50 -40.79 -38.94
N ILE A 559 -12.12 -41.64 -39.90
CA ILE A 559 -13.05 -42.28 -40.83
C ILE A 559 -13.11 -43.79 -40.56
N SER A 560 -14.25 -44.28 -40.05
CA SER A 560 -14.39 -45.65 -39.52
C SER A 560 -15.16 -46.64 -40.41
N LYS A 561 -15.73 -46.19 -41.54
CA LYS A 561 -16.42 -47.04 -42.53
C LYS A 561 -16.14 -46.56 -43.95
N PHE A 562 -15.21 -47.20 -44.65
CA PHE A 562 -14.76 -46.78 -45.98
C PHE A 562 -14.43 -48.00 -46.85
N VAL A 563 -14.96 -48.06 -48.07
CA VAL A 563 -14.60 -49.05 -49.08
C VAL A 563 -13.62 -48.44 -50.09
N ALA A 564 -12.38 -48.94 -50.06
CA ALA A 564 -11.30 -48.46 -50.93
C ALA A 564 -11.67 -48.61 -52.42
N GLY A 565 -11.51 -47.53 -53.18
CA GLY A 565 -11.72 -47.50 -54.64
C GLY A 565 -13.14 -47.18 -55.11
N THR A 566 -14.13 -47.16 -54.22
CA THR A 566 -15.52 -46.76 -54.54
C THR A 566 -15.98 -45.56 -53.75
N ASP A 567 -15.51 -45.42 -52.51
CA ASP A 567 -15.95 -44.36 -51.61
C ASP A 567 -15.02 -43.15 -51.72
N SER A 568 -15.54 -41.96 -51.44
CA SER A 568 -14.76 -40.72 -51.35
C SER A 568 -15.48 -39.73 -50.44
N GLY A 569 -14.72 -38.97 -49.65
CA GLY A 569 -15.27 -37.96 -48.75
C GLY A 569 -14.46 -36.67 -48.77
N LYS A 570 -15.04 -35.60 -48.25
CA LYS A 570 -14.41 -34.28 -48.17
C LYS A 570 -14.71 -33.64 -46.83
N LEU A 571 -13.66 -33.15 -46.15
CA LEU A 571 -13.79 -32.26 -45.00
C LEU A 571 -13.73 -30.83 -45.51
N TRP A 572 -14.69 -30.03 -45.06
CA TRP A 572 -14.91 -28.64 -45.40
C TRP A 572 -14.63 -27.77 -44.19
N ARG A 573 -14.15 -26.55 -44.44
CA ARG A 573 -13.85 -25.53 -43.44
C ARG A 573 -14.55 -24.22 -43.84
N LYS A 574 -15.13 -23.51 -42.88
CA LYS A 574 -15.75 -22.19 -43.07
C LYS A 574 -15.45 -21.30 -41.87
N ALA A 575 -14.88 -20.12 -42.07
CA ALA A 575 -14.65 -19.14 -41.00
C ALA A 575 -15.80 -18.11 -40.95
N GLY A 576 -16.42 -17.94 -39.78
CA GLY A 576 -17.52 -17.00 -39.55
C GLY A 576 -18.64 -17.10 -40.59
N ASN A 577 -18.99 -15.96 -41.20
CA ASN A 577 -20.00 -15.88 -42.26
C ASN A 577 -19.46 -16.16 -43.68
N GLY A 578 -18.23 -16.66 -43.81
CA GLY A 578 -17.59 -16.95 -45.10
C GLY A 578 -18.22 -18.10 -45.89
N GLU A 579 -17.63 -18.37 -47.06
CA GLU A 579 -18.01 -19.50 -47.91
C GLU A 579 -17.31 -20.80 -47.49
N TRP A 580 -17.94 -21.95 -47.74
CA TRP A 580 -17.35 -23.25 -47.47
C TRP A 580 -16.19 -23.54 -48.41
N GLN A 581 -15.04 -23.89 -47.86
CA GLN A 581 -13.84 -24.27 -48.59
C GLN A 581 -13.50 -25.73 -48.35
N GLU A 582 -13.04 -26.42 -49.39
CA GLU A 582 -12.53 -27.79 -49.24
C GLU A 582 -11.22 -27.72 -48.44
N PHE A 583 -11.23 -28.32 -47.24
CA PHE A 583 -10.06 -28.38 -46.38
C PHE A 583 -9.20 -29.60 -46.73
N ARG A 584 -9.83 -30.77 -46.85
CA ARG A 584 -9.13 -32.01 -47.19
C ARG A 584 -10.03 -33.06 -47.87
N PRO A 585 -9.61 -33.65 -49.00
CA PRO A 585 -10.28 -34.79 -49.60
C PRO A 585 -9.76 -36.14 -49.05
N PHE A 586 -10.61 -37.17 -49.08
CA PHE A 586 -10.31 -38.53 -48.60
C PHE A 586 -10.68 -39.59 -49.63
N SER A 587 -9.76 -40.54 -49.84
CA SER A 587 -9.91 -41.70 -50.73
C SER A 587 -9.62 -43.05 -50.04
N SER A 588 -9.42 -43.02 -48.72
CA SER A 588 -9.26 -44.20 -47.85
C SER A 588 -9.72 -43.88 -46.43
N ALA A 589 -9.97 -44.91 -45.61
CA ALA A 589 -10.07 -44.74 -44.17
C ALA A 589 -8.75 -44.13 -43.65
N THR A 590 -8.85 -43.11 -42.81
CA THR A 590 -7.70 -42.45 -42.20
C THR A 590 -8.11 -41.80 -40.88
N SER A 591 -7.12 -41.58 -40.02
CA SER A 591 -7.18 -40.71 -38.85
C SER A 591 -6.16 -39.60 -39.03
N PHE A 592 -6.46 -38.38 -38.60
CA PHE A 592 -5.44 -37.33 -38.46
C PHE A 592 -5.80 -36.35 -37.35
N SER A 593 -4.79 -35.69 -36.79
CA SER A 593 -4.94 -34.57 -35.88
C SER A 593 -4.40 -33.29 -36.50
N ALA A 594 -4.98 -32.15 -36.15
CA ALA A 594 -4.51 -30.81 -36.54
C ALA A 594 -4.98 -29.78 -35.49
N THR A 595 -4.57 -28.52 -35.65
CA THR A 595 -4.92 -27.40 -34.76
C THR A 595 -5.59 -26.32 -35.60
N GLU A 596 -6.66 -25.72 -35.10
CA GLU A 596 -7.34 -24.57 -35.71
C GLU A 596 -7.05 -23.30 -34.90
N ASP A 597 -6.34 -22.36 -35.50
CA ASP A 597 -5.86 -21.15 -34.80
C ASP A 597 -6.86 -19.97 -34.92
N GLU A 598 -7.81 -20.03 -35.86
CA GLU A 598 -8.79 -18.96 -36.10
C GLU A 598 -10.07 -19.14 -35.25
N ASP A 599 -10.64 -18.01 -34.81
CA ASP A 599 -11.94 -17.98 -34.13
C ASP A 599 -13.11 -18.24 -35.09
N ASP A 600 -14.22 -18.75 -34.56
CA ASP A 600 -15.47 -18.98 -35.29
C ASP A 600 -15.37 -19.86 -36.54
N VAL A 601 -14.50 -20.88 -36.52
CA VAL A 601 -14.34 -21.82 -37.64
C VAL A 601 -15.27 -23.03 -37.50
N PHE A 602 -15.95 -23.37 -38.59
CA PHE A 602 -16.83 -24.52 -38.73
C PHE A 602 -16.19 -25.59 -39.62
N TYR A 603 -16.26 -26.85 -39.18
CA TYR A 603 -15.86 -28.02 -39.93
C TYR A 603 -17.06 -28.93 -40.25
N ALA A 604 -17.15 -29.44 -41.48
CA ALA A 604 -18.20 -30.36 -41.90
C ALA A 604 -17.66 -31.41 -42.87
N PHE A 605 -18.17 -32.64 -42.82
CA PHE A 605 -17.74 -33.72 -43.71
C PHE A 605 -18.89 -34.16 -44.62
N THR A 606 -18.57 -34.30 -45.90
CA THR A 606 -19.47 -34.85 -46.92
C THR A 606 -18.87 -36.11 -47.52
N PHE A 607 -19.74 -36.99 -48.01
CA PHE A 607 -19.37 -38.35 -48.42
C PHE A 607 -20.09 -38.75 -49.70
N SER A 608 -19.53 -39.72 -50.44
CA SER A 608 -20.13 -40.28 -51.66
C SER A 608 -21.24 -41.30 -51.39
N VAL A 609 -21.23 -41.92 -50.20
CA VAL A 609 -22.20 -42.95 -49.79
C VAL A 609 -22.53 -42.83 -48.30
N ASN A 610 -23.78 -43.01 -47.94
CA ASN A 610 -24.30 -42.85 -46.57
C ASN A 610 -23.85 -43.94 -45.57
N THR A 611 -23.11 -44.95 -46.04
CA THR A 611 -22.47 -45.94 -45.19
C THR A 611 -21.16 -45.45 -44.58
N MET A 612 -20.60 -44.33 -45.09
CA MET A 612 -19.40 -43.72 -44.54
C MET A 612 -19.66 -43.01 -43.23
N LYS A 613 -18.68 -43.07 -42.32
CA LYS A 613 -18.73 -42.35 -41.04
C LYS A 613 -17.41 -41.62 -40.84
N GLY A 614 -17.47 -40.29 -40.84
CA GLY A 614 -16.43 -39.41 -40.32
C GLY A 614 -16.84 -38.97 -38.91
N THR A 615 -15.93 -39.14 -37.95
CA THR A 615 -16.04 -38.65 -36.58
C THR A 615 -15.05 -37.51 -36.44
N PHE A 616 -15.52 -36.34 -36.00
CA PHE A 616 -14.67 -35.19 -35.73
C PHE A 616 -14.75 -34.90 -34.23
N THR A 617 -13.60 -34.75 -33.58
CA THR A 617 -13.45 -34.55 -32.14
C THR A 617 -12.50 -33.38 -31.91
N ALA A 618 -13.02 -32.23 -31.47
CA ALA A 618 -12.18 -31.13 -31.03
C ALA A 618 -11.62 -31.44 -29.63
N LYS A 619 -10.33 -31.19 -29.40
CA LYS A 619 -9.63 -31.53 -28.15
C LYS A 619 -9.79 -30.49 -27.05
N ASP A 620 -10.05 -29.21 -27.36
CA ASP A 620 -10.28 -28.18 -26.33
C ASP A 620 -11.76 -27.77 -26.28
N GLN A 621 -12.53 -28.54 -25.51
CA GLN A 621 -13.98 -28.40 -25.37
C GLN A 621 -14.41 -28.39 -23.91
N ILE A 622 -13.82 -27.48 -23.13
CA ILE A 622 -14.18 -27.29 -21.72
C ILE A 622 -14.76 -25.89 -21.54
N HIS A 623 -16.02 -25.81 -21.10
CA HIS A 623 -16.56 -24.59 -20.51
C HIS A 623 -16.06 -24.45 -19.08
N ARG A 624 -15.70 -23.23 -18.70
CA ARG A 624 -15.17 -22.90 -17.38
C ARG A 624 -16.07 -21.87 -16.77
N GLY A 625 -16.52 -22.14 -15.56
CA GLY A 625 -17.21 -21.16 -14.74
C GLY A 625 -16.60 -21.11 -13.36
N ILE A 626 -16.56 -19.92 -12.77
CA ILE A 626 -16.02 -19.70 -11.44
C ILE A 626 -17.17 -19.25 -10.56
N VAL A 627 -17.24 -19.82 -9.35
CA VAL A 627 -18.17 -19.40 -8.31
C VAL A 627 -17.41 -19.01 -7.06
N GLN A 628 -17.97 -18.09 -6.28
CA GLN A 628 -17.45 -17.70 -4.97
C GLN A 628 -18.45 -18.09 -3.88
N VAL A 629 -17.97 -18.72 -2.81
CA VAL A 629 -18.82 -19.08 -1.66
C VAL A 629 -19.18 -17.82 -0.86
N THR A 630 -20.47 -17.58 -0.65
CA THR A 630 -20.97 -16.42 0.10
C THR A 630 -21.52 -16.81 1.48
N ALA A 631 -21.99 -18.05 1.65
CA ALA A 631 -22.41 -18.57 2.95
C ALA A 631 -22.24 -20.09 3.06
N PHE A 632 -21.83 -20.55 4.24
CA PHE A 632 -21.78 -21.98 4.58
C PHE A 632 -23.15 -22.47 5.08
N THR A 633 -23.69 -23.52 4.47
CA THR A 633 -24.94 -24.16 4.94
C THR A 633 -24.61 -25.42 5.72
N ASP A 634 -23.92 -26.36 5.08
CA ASP A 634 -23.38 -27.58 5.66
C ASP A 634 -22.20 -28.08 4.83
N SER A 635 -21.66 -29.26 5.16
CA SER A 635 -20.45 -29.78 4.52
C SER A 635 -20.64 -30.19 3.05
N ASP A 636 -21.88 -30.33 2.60
CA ASP A 636 -22.23 -30.78 1.25
C ASP A 636 -22.86 -29.64 0.44
N THR A 637 -23.31 -28.57 1.11
CA THR A 637 -24.07 -27.47 0.49
C THR A 637 -23.55 -26.11 0.92
N VAL A 638 -23.30 -25.23 -0.06
CA VAL A 638 -22.95 -23.82 0.19
C VAL A 638 -23.73 -22.87 -0.72
N THR A 639 -24.00 -21.67 -0.22
CA THR A 639 -24.51 -20.57 -1.05
C THR A 639 -23.33 -19.90 -1.74
N VAL A 640 -23.49 -19.60 -3.02
CA VAL A 640 -22.43 -19.09 -3.90
C VAL A 640 -22.96 -18.00 -4.82
N ILE A 641 -22.06 -17.18 -5.36
CA ILE A 641 -22.33 -16.26 -6.48
C ILE A 641 -21.47 -16.66 -7.68
N ALA A 642 -22.04 -16.66 -8.88
CA ALA A 642 -21.30 -16.87 -10.12
C ALA A 642 -20.40 -15.65 -10.41
N ILE A 643 -19.09 -15.87 -10.51
CA ILE A 643 -18.10 -14.82 -10.83
C ILE A 643 -17.92 -14.70 -12.34
N THR A 644 -17.99 -15.83 -13.04
CA THR A 644 -18.03 -15.88 -14.50
C THR A 644 -19.25 -16.65 -14.95
N ASP A 645 -19.59 -16.55 -16.23
CA ASP A 645 -20.72 -17.29 -16.78
C ASP A 645 -20.51 -18.81 -16.61
N LEU A 646 -21.57 -19.50 -16.19
CA LEU A 646 -21.59 -20.94 -15.96
C LEU A 646 -22.40 -21.61 -17.06
N HIS A 647 -21.85 -22.63 -17.70
CA HIS A 647 -22.57 -23.32 -18.76
C HIS A 647 -23.67 -24.25 -18.23
N ILE A 648 -24.77 -24.33 -19.00
CA ILE A 648 -25.93 -25.21 -18.78
C ILE A 648 -26.35 -25.87 -20.11
N GLN A 649 -26.77 -27.14 -20.10
CA GLN A 649 -27.18 -27.86 -21.32
C GLN A 649 -28.64 -27.60 -21.74
N SER A 650 -29.45 -27.02 -20.86
CA SER A 650 -30.83 -26.68 -21.12
C SER A 650 -31.21 -25.41 -20.38
N ASN A 651 -32.37 -24.81 -20.65
CA ASN A 651 -32.84 -23.57 -19.98
C ASN A 651 -33.27 -23.82 -18.51
N THR A 652 -32.53 -24.67 -17.81
CA THR A 652 -32.61 -24.99 -16.39
C THR A 652 -31.57 -24.17 -15.66
N ASN A 653 -31.90 -23.59 -14.50
CA ASN A 653 -30.94 -22.84 -13.66
C ASN A 653 -29.95 -23.78 -12.95
N VAL A 654 -29.52 -24.85 -13.63
CA VAL A 654 -28.76 -25.95 -13.06
C VAL A 654 -27.69 -26.31 -14.06
N THR A 655 -26.45 -26.29 -13.58
CA THR A 655 -25.28 -26.76 -14.31
C THR A 655 -25.26 -28.27 -14.42
N GLU A 656 -24.51 -28.81 -15.38
CA GLU A 656 -24.23 -30.24 -15.38
C GLU A 656 -23.38 -30.61 -14.19
N VAL A 657 -23.67 -31.80 -13.66
CA VAL A 657 -22.86 -32.43 -12.63
C VAL A 657 -21.46 -32.67 -13.18
N THR A 658 -20.43 -32.13 -12.52
CA THR A 658 -19.05 -32.28 -12.96
C THR A 658 -18.15 -32.81 -11.86
N SER A 659 -17.28 -33.76 -12.21
CA SER A 659 -16.13 -34.15 -11.39
C SER A 659 -14.89 -33.30 -11.66
N MET A 660 -14.92 -32.49 -12.72
CA MET A 660 -13.84 -31.60 -13.13
C MET A 660 -13.99 -30.25 -12.43
N TRP A 661 -13.48 -30.16 -11.22
CA TRP A 661 -13.52 -28.93 -10.44
C TRP A 661 -12.22 -28.71 -9.68
N ALA A 662 -11.95 -27.46 -9.31
CA ALA A 662 -10.79 -27.11 -8.49
C ALA A 662 -11.17 -26.03 -7.48
N GLU A 663 -10.76 -26.21 -6.22
CA GLU A 663 -10.85 -25.17 -5.21
C GLU A 663 -9.80 -24.07 -5.47
N GLY A 664 -10.13 -22.83 -5.12
CA GLY A 664 -9.21 -21.69 -5.13
C GLY A 664 -7.98 -21.96 -4.26
N ALA A 665 -6.81 -21.53 -4.72
CA ALA A 665 -5.57 -21.71 -3.97
C ALA A 665 -5.51 -20.84 -2.70
N TRP A 666 -6.31 -19.76 -2.65
CA TRP A 666 -6.30 -18.77 -1.59
C TRP A 666 -7.71 -18.56 -1.02
N SER A 667 -7.79 -18.58 0.31
CA SER A 667 -8.99 -18.35 1.11
C SER A 667 -8.60 -18.28 2.58
N ASP A 668 -9.53 -17.91 3.46
CA ASP A 668 -9.30 -17.94 4.91
C ASP A 668 -9.00 -19.37 5.44
N PHE A 669 -9.40 -20.40 4.69
CA PHE A 669 -9.05 -21.80 4.99
C PHE A 669 -7.68 -22.21 4.45
N ARG A 670 -7.33 -21.82 3.22
CA ARG A 670 -6.07 -22.20 2.55
C ARG A 670 -4.88 -21.28 2.90
N GLY A 671 -5.18 -20.13 3.50
CA GLY A 671 -4.27 -19.02 3.70
C GLY A 671 -3.99 -18.23 2.41
N TYR A 672 -3.30 -17.12 2.56
CA TYR A 672 -2.95 -16.22 1.47
C TYR A 672 -1.43 -16.20 1.22
N PRO A 673 -0.97 -15.71 0.06
CA PRO A 673 0.46 -15.58 -0.23
C PRO A 673 1.19 -14.70 0.78
N ARG A 674 2.38 -15.13 1.19
CA ARG A 674 3.25 -14.38 2.08
C ARG A 674 4.10 -13.34 1.34
N THR A 675 4.51 -13.63 0.11
CA THR A 675 5.46 -12.79 -0.63
C THR A 675 5.05 -12.57 -2.07
N VAL A 676 5.45 -11.43 -2.63
CA VAL A 676 5.13 -10.99 -3.98
C VAL A 676 6.36 -10.38 -4.67
N THR A 677 6.51 -10.53 -5.98
CA THR A 677 7.56 -9.86 -6.78
C THR A 677 7.18 -9.78 -8.26
N PHE A 678 7.73 -8.82 -9.00
CA PHE A 678 7.65 -8.79 -10.46
C PHE A 678 8.81 -9.57 -11.08
N PHE A 679 8.54 -10.43 -12.05
CA PHE A 679 9.58 -11.13 -12.81
C PHE A 679 9.08 -11.47 -14.22
N GLU A 680 9.85 -11.07 -15.25
CA GLU A 680 9.54 -11.31 -16.67
C GLU A 680 8.11 -10.91 -17.07
N ASP A 681 7.72 -9.66 -16.81
CA ASP A 681 6.40 -9.11 -17.18
C ASP A 681 5.21 -9.87 -16.54
N ARG A 682 5.45 -10.50 -15.39
CA ARG A 682 4.44 -11.20 -14.60
C ARG A 682 4.53 -10.79 -13.13
N LEU A 683 3.38 -10.80 -12.46
CA LEU A 683 3.30 -10.68 -11.01
C LEU A 683 3.30 -12.07 -10.38
N TRP A 684 4.29 -12.34 -9.53
CA TRP A 684 4.48 -13.61 -8.86
C TRP A 684 4.12 -13.52 -7.38
N TRP A 685 3.41 -14.54 -6.89
CA TRP A 685 2.97 -14.71 -5.51
C TRP A 685 3.49 -16.06 -5.00
N ALA A 686 3.78 -16.18 -3.70
CA ALA A 686 4.26 -17.45 -3.15
C ALA A 686 3.89 -17.69 -1.69
N SER A 687 3.91 -18.98 -1.33
CA SER A 687 3.70 -19.51 0.02
C SER A 687 2.35 -19.10 0.64
N SER A 688 1.36 -20.00 0.57
CA SER A 688 0.19 -19.96 1.46
C SER A 688 0.34 -20.91 2.64
N ALA A 689 -0.60 -20.89 3.59
CA ALA A 689 -0.57 -21.78 4.75
C ALA A 689 -0.60 -23.26 4.35
N ASN A 690 -1.39 -23.60 3.32
CA ASN A 690 -1.58 -24.99 2.88
C ASN A 690 -0.70 -25.37 1.68
N ASN A 691 -0.15 -24.39 0.95
CA ASN A 691 0.77 -24.60 -0.16
C ASN A 691 2.04 -23.74 0.05
N PRO A 692 2.85 -24.06 1.07
CA PRO A 692 3.97 -23.21 1.51
C PRO A 692 5.15 -23.21 0.52
N ASP A 693 5.27 -24.19 -0.36
CA ASP A 693 6.36 -24.37 -1.33
C ASP A 693 5.94 -24.04 -2.78
N THR A 694 4.78 -23.43 -2.96
CA THR A 694 4.18 -23.14 -4.26
C THR A 694 4.33 -21.66 -4.63
N ILE A 695 4.61 -21.42 -5.91
CA ILE A 695 4.58 -20.11 -6.54
C ILE A 695 3.46 -20.04 -7.59
N TRP A 696 2.82 -18.89 -7.70
CA TRP A 696 1.75 -18.57 -8.65
C TRP A 696 2.14 -17.32 -9.43
N SER A 697 1.87 -17.27 -10.73
CA SER A 697 2.10 -16.08 -11.55
C SER A 697 0.83 -15.65 -12.26
N SER A 698 0.72 -14.36 -12.53
CA SER A 698 -0.22 -13.82 -13.51
C SER A 698 0.15 -14.25 -14.93
N LYS A 699 -0.74 -13.99 -15.89
CA LYS A 699 -0.42 -13.92 -17.32
C LYS A 699 0.63 -12.84 -17.59
N SER A 700 1.39 -13.01 -18.67
CA SER A 700 2.35 -11.98 -19.12
C SER A 700 1.62 -10.70 -19.49
N GLY A 701 2.09 -9.55 -19.01
CA GLY A 701 1.55 -8.22 -19.30
C GLY A 701 0.21 -7.88 -18.63
N LEU A 702 -0.42 -8.85 -17.94
CA LEU A 702 -1.71 -8.70 -17.28
C LEU A 702 -1.60 -9.17 -15.82
N TYR A 703 -1.13 -8.28 -14.94
CA TYR A 703 -0.71 -8.60 -13.58
C TYR A 703 -1.80 -9.14 -12.64
N GLU A 704 -3.06 -8.86 -12.93
CA GLU A 704 -4.23 -9.27 -12.12
C GLU A 704 -5.02 -10.42 -12.79
N ASN A 705 -4.56 -10.90 -13.96
CA ASN A 705 -5.17 -12.02 -14.66
C ASN A 705 -4.38 -13.31 -14.38
N MET A 706 -5.02 -14.27 -13.72
CA MET A 706 -4.50 -15.59 -13.34
C MET A 706 -5.05 -16.72 -14.22
N GLU A 707 -5.61 -16.40 -15.38
CA GLU A 707 -6.14 -17.38 -16.33
C GLU A 707 -5.03 -18.21 -16.97
N PHE A 708 -5.34 -19.49 -17.18
CA PHE A 708 -4.50 -20.45 -17.87
C PHE A 708 -5.33 -21.20 -18.91
N SER A 709 -4.76 -21.59 -20.04
CA SER A 709 -5.43 -22.49 -21.00
C SER A 709 -5.10 -23.95 -20.70
N ASN A 710 -5.91 -24.89 -21.23
CA ASN A 710 -5.60 -26.32 -21.11
C ASN A 710 -4.39 -26.73 -21.98
N ILE A 711 -4.09 -25.94 -23.01
CA ILE A 711 -2.97 -26.17 -23.94
C ILE A 711 -1.65 -25.57 -23.45
N GLY A 712 -1.68 -24.71 -22.41
CA GLY A 712 -0.51 -24.09 -21.81
C GLY A 712 0.21 -23.13 -22.75
N LEU A 713 -0.48 -22.06 -23.17
CA LEU A 713 0.09 -21.01 -24.00
C LEU A 713 1.27 -20.34 -23.30
N ALA A 714 2.20 -19.77 -24.07
CA ALA A 714 3.44 -19.21 -23.53
C ALA A 714 3.21 -18.06 -22.54
N ASP A 715 2.10 -17.32 -22.68
CA ASP A 715 1.71 -16.17 -21.87
C ASP A 715 0.79 -16.52 -20.68
N ASP A 716 0.35 -17.78 -20.55
CA ASP A 716 -0.60 -18.19 -19.51
C ASP A 716 -0.03 -18.10 -18.10
N ALA A 717 -0.92 -17.94 -17.11
CA ALA A 717 -0.59 -18.00 -15.69
C ALA A 717 0.06 -19.34 -15.31
N LEU A 718 0.98 -19.30 -14.35
CA LEU A 718 1.73 -20.47 -13.91
C LEU A 718 1.44 -20.81 -12.45
N ILE A 719 1.40 -22.10 -12.17
CA ILE A 719 1.41 -22.65 -10.82
C ILE A 719 2.54 -23.68 -10.76
N PHE A 720 3.45 -23.53 -9.80
CA PHE A 720 4.63 -24.36 -9.72
C PHE A 720 5.06 -24.59 -8.27
N PRO A 721 4.97 -25.83 -7.75
CA PRO A 721 5.63 -26.21 -6.51
C PRO A 721 7.13 -26.43 -6.75
N LEU A 722 7.97 -26.07 -5.76
CA LEU A 722 9.43 -26.23 -5.87
C LEU A 722 9.88 -27.71 -5.96
N ASN A 723 9.05 -28.66 -5.49
CA ASN A 723 9.26 -30.11 -5.58
C ASN A 723 10.64 -30.59 -5.07
N ASP A 724 11.02 -30.25 -3.83
CA ASP A 724 12.19 -30.80 -3.15
C ASP A 724 11.82 -32.01 -2.25
N ASN A 725 12.81 -32.69 -1.69
CA ASN A 725 12.61 -33.83 -0.77
C ASN A 725 11.84 -33.48 0.51
N GLU A 726 11.80 -32.19 0.86
CA GLU A 726 11.08 -31.65 2.00
C GLU A 726 10.22 -30.48 1.53
N VAL A 727 8.97 -30.43 1.99
CA VAL A 727 8.10 -29.26 1.78
C VAL A 727 8.67 -28.10 2.58
N SER A 728 9.19 -27.09 1.88
CA SER A 728 9.83 -25.93 2.50
C SER A 728 9.07 -24.65 2.21
N GLN A 729 8.72 -23.94 3.27
CA GLN A 729 8.03 -22.67 3.17
C GLN A 729 8.90 -21.60 2.51
N ILE A 730 8.42 -21.05 1.40
CA ILE A 730 9.00 -19.89 0.73
C ILE A 730 8.80 -18.67 1.63
N GLN A 731 9.89 -17.98 1.94
CA GLN A 731 9.87 -16.78 2.78
C GLN A 731 9.90 -15.51 1.94
N TRP A 732 10.68 -15.50 0.86
CA TRP A 732 10.79 -14.37 -0.05
C TRP A 732 11.13 -14.80 -1.47
N MET A 733 10.83 -13.92 -2.42
CA MET A 733 11.26 -14.01 -3.81
C MET A 733 11.91 -12.69 -4.21
N PHE A 734 13.02 -12.75 -4.96
CA PHE A 734 13.70 -11.56 -5.45
C PHE A 734 14.15 -11.74 -6.89
N ALA A 735 13.67 -10.87 -7.77
CA ALA A 735 13.87 -10.98 -9.20
C ALA A 735 15.11 -10.20 -9.70
N ARG A 736 15.83 -10.78 -10.66
CA ARG A 736 16.89 -10.16 -11.48
C ARG A 736 16.85 -10.78 -12.89
N GLN A 737 17.99 -11.10 -13.49
CA GLN A 737 18.08 -11.93 -14.70
C GLN A 737 17.42 -13.29 -14.49
N VAL A 738 17.59 -13.87 -13.30
CA VAL A 738 16.87 -15.04 -12.82
C VAL A 738 16.30 -14.71 -11.45
N MET A 739 15.24 -15.41 -11.04
CA MET A 739 14.61 -15.16 -9.74
C MET A 739 15.31 -16.00 -8.66
N ALA A 740 15.74 -15.35 -7.58
CA ALA A 740 16.17 -16.00 -6.36
C ALA A 740 14.95 -16.25 -5.47
N ILE A 741 14.82 -17.47 -4.94
CA ILE A 741 13.76 -17.85 -4.01
C ILE A 741 14.42 -18.32 -2.71
N GLY A 742 14.12 -17.62 -1.62
CA GLY A 742 14.54 -18.03 -0.28
C GLY A 742 13.45 -18.83 0.40
N ALA A 743 13.73 -20.09 0.73
CA ALA A 743 12.84 -20.94 1.51
C ALA A 743 13.47 -21.30 2.85
N ALA A 744 12.64 -21.74 3.80
CA ALA A 744 13.08 -22.06 5.16
C ALA A 744 14.20 -23.11 5.24
N ASN A 745 14.35 -23.99 4.24
CA ASN A 745 15.39 -25.01 4.18
C ASN A 745 16.63 -24.61 3.36
N LYS A 746 16.43 -23.90 2.25
CA LYS A 746 17.40 -23.71 1.15
C LYS A 746 17.01 -22.51 0.30
N GLU A 747 17.96 -22.09 -0.52
CA GLU A 747 17.78 -21.05 -1.53
C GLU A 747 17.77 -21.70 -2.92
N TYR A 748 16.93 -21.20 -3.83
CA TYR A 748 16.73 -21.74 -5.17
C TYR A 748 16.91 -20.66 -6.22
N ARG A 749 17.43 -21.06 -7.38
CA ARG A 749 17.31 -20.31 -8.64
C ARG A 749 16.04 -20.76 -9.33
N PHE A 750 15.21 -19.82 -9.75
CA PHE A 750 14.05 -20.05 -10.60
C PHE A 750 14.17 -19.29 -11.92
N GLY A 751 13.76 -19.94 -13.00
CA GLY A 751 13.72 -19.38 -14.36
C GLY A 751 13.48 -20.48 -15.40
N ALA A 752 13.65 -20.16 -16.67
CA ALA A 752 13.68 -21.17 -17.72
C ALA A 752 14.93 -22.07 -17.60
N SER A 753 14.90 -23.22 -18.28
CA SER A 753 16.03 -24.15 -18.30
C SER A 753 17.29 -23.49 -18.87
N ASP A 754 17.11 -22.59 -19.83
CA ASP A 754 18.11 -21.70 -20.43
C ASP A 754 17.83 -20.26 -19.93
N PRO A 755 18.74 -19.61 -19.17
CA PRO A 755 18.51 -18.28 -18.61
C PRO A 755 18.24 -17.17 -19.64
N ASP A 756 18.59 -17.38 -20.91
CA ASP A 756 18.35 -16.41 -21.99
C ASP A 756 16.94 -16.54 -22.60
N LYS A 757 16.15 -17.52 -22.16
CA LYS A 757 14.77 -17.77 -22.61
C LYS A 757 13.76 -17.35 -21.55
N PRO A 758 12.56 -16.91 -21.98
CA PRO A 758 11.50 -16.56 -21.04
C PRO A 758 10.89 -17.81 -20.37
N VAL A 759 10.38 -17.62 -19.16
CA VAL A 759 9.59 -18.62 -18.44
C VAL A 759 8.25 -18.82 -19.12
N THR A 760 7.91 -20.08 -19.40
CA THR A 760 6.62 -20.47 -19.98
C THR A 760 6.05 -21.70 -19.26
N PRO A 761 4.74 -22.00 -19.42
CA PRO A 761 4.19 -23.25 -18.90
C PRO A 761 4.85 -24.53 -19.43
N SER A 762 5.64 -24.44 -20.51
CA SER A 762 6.41 -25.57 -21.06
C SER A 762 7.88 -25.59 -20.63
N ASP A 763 8.45 -24.45 -20.24
CA ASP A 763 9.86 -24.32 -19.83
C ASP A 763 9.97 -23.45 -18.56
N ARG A 764 10.14 -24.12 -17.42
CA ARG A 764 10.36 -23.52 -16.10
C ARG A 764 11.09 -24.52 -15.21
N LYS A 765 11.98 -24.03 -14.35
CA LYS A 765 12.80 -24.87 -13.49
C LYS A 765 13.20 -24.13 -12.22
N ALA A 766 13.03 -24.81 -11.08
CA ALA A 766 13.71 -24.43 -9.84
C ALA A 766 14.92 -25.35 -9.62
N THR A 767 16.05 -24.76 -9.23
CA THR A 767 17.28 -25.51 -8.90
C THR A 767 17.82 -25.06 -7.55
N PRO A 768 18.00 -25.97 -6.57
CA PRO A 768 18.61 -25.64 -5.29
C PRO A 768 20.03 -25.10 -5.47
N GLN A 769 20.40 -24.07 -4.71
CA GLN A 769 21.69 -23.38 -4.80
C GLN A 769 22.51 -23.57 -3.54
N THR A 770 21.92 -23.23 -2.38
CA THR A 770 22.57 -23.35 -1.07
C THR A 770 21.66 -24.03 -0.06
N SER A 771 22.18 -24.33 1.13
CA SER A 771 21.45 -25.00 2.21
C SER A 771 21.45 -24.22 3.51
N PHE A 772 21.48 -22.88 3.43
CA PHE A 772 21.51 -22.02 4.61
C PHE A 772 20.13 -21.92 5.27
N GLY A 773 19.09 -21.87 4.43
CA GLY A 773 17.72 -21.60 4.85
C GLY A 773 17.53 -20.12 5.12
N SER A 774 16.38 -19.61 4.68
CA SER A 774 16.08 -18.17 4.68
C SER A 774 15.11 -17.78 5.80
N GLY A 775 15.29 -16.57 6.34
CA GLY A 775 14.34 -15.89 7.22
C GLY A 775 13.25 -15.15 6.44
N ASP A 776 12.34 -14.51 7.17
CA ASP A 776 11.15 -13.84 6.63
C ASP A 776 11.31 -12.35 6.35
N ILE A 777 12.43 -11.73 6.74
CA ILE A 777 12.72 -10.33 6.36
C ILE A 777 12.93 -10.25 4.84
N GLN A 778 12.20 -9.36 4.18
CA GLN A 778 12.32 -9.15 2.74
C GLN A 778 13.77 -8.79 2.36
N PRO A 779 14.39 -9.50 1.40
CA PRO A 779 15.78 -9.28 1.05
C PRO A 779 15.96 -7.95 0.31
N ALA A 780 17.16 -7.39 0.42
CA ALA A 780 17.49 -6.12 -0.20
C ALA A 780 18.73 -6.23 -1.09
N ILE A 781 18.83 -5.33 -2.04
CA ILE A 781 19.84 -5.35 -3.09
C ILE A 781 20.80 -4.18 -2.94
N LEU A 782 22.10 -4.51 -2.87
CA LEU A 782 23.17 -3.51 -2.83
C LEU A 782 24.30 -3.96 -3.75
N ASN A 783 24.74 -3.07 -4.64
CA ASN A 783 25.65 -3.38 -5.74
C ASN A 783 25.12 -4.56 -6.58
N ASP A 784 25.85 -5.68 -6.59
CA ASP A 784 25.46 -6.89 -7.33
C ASP A 784 24.98 -8.05 -6.44
N ALA A 785 24.84 -7.81 -5.12
CA ALA A 785 24.47 -8.83 -4.15
C ALA A 785 23.05 -8.64 -3.61
N ILE A 786 22.34 -9.76 -3.46
CA ILE A 786 21.08 -9.88 -2.74
C ILE A 786 21.42 -10.25 -1.29
N PHE A 787 21.10 -9.36 -0.36
CA PHE A 787 21.29 -9.58 1.06
C PHE A 787 20.03 -10.17 1.68
N PHE A 788 20.19 -11.25 2.44
CA PHE A 788 19.09 -11.91 3.13
C PHE A 788 19.55 -12.49 4.47
N PHE A 789 18.66 -12.50 5.45
CA PHE A 789 18.95 -13.16 6.73
C PHE A 789 18.71 -14.66 6.65
N GLN A 790 19.59 -15.43 7.28
CA GLN A 790 19.37 -16.86 7.49
C GLN A 790 18.12 -17.09 8.35
N ARG A 791 17.48 -18.27 8.25
CA ARG A 791 16.29 -18.66 9.03
C ARG A 791 16.30 -18.33 10.53
N GLN A 792 17.46 -18.43 11.20
CA GLN A 792 17.56 -18.11 12.64
C GLN A 792 17.86 -16.63 12.92
N GLY A 793 18.00 -15.80 11.89
CA GLY A 793 18.35 -14.38 12.01
C GLY A 793 19.77 -14.13 12.52
N ARG A 794 20.67 -15.13 12.52
CA ARG A 794 22.02 -15.00 13.10
C ARG A 794 23.09 -14.57 12.11
N LYS A 795 22.80 -14.70 10.81
CA LYS A 795 23.75 -14.45 9.74
C LYS A 795 23.07 -13.68 8.62
N LEU A 796 23.81 -12.72 8.06
CA LEU A 796 23.43 -12.04 6.83
C LEU A 796 24.22 -12.64 5.67
N GLY A 797 23.51 -13.27 4.73
CA GLY A 797 24.08 -13.82 3.51
C GLY A 797 24.09 -12.77 2.39
N ALA A 798 25.20 -12.67 1.67
CA ALA A 798 25.35 -11.88 0.45
C ALA A 798 25.35 -12.83 -0.75
N MET A 799 24.22 -12.92 -1.45
CA MET A 799 24.00 -13.82 -2.58
C MET A 799 24.29 -13.11 -3.90
N GLN A 800 25.15 -13.69 -4.75
CA GLN A 800 25.49 -13.15 -6.07
C GLN A 800 25.29 -14.22 -7.15
N PHE A 801 24.81 -13.80 -8.32
CA PHE A 801 24.64 -14.69 -9.47
C PHE A 801 25.94 -14.76 -10.28
N ASP A 802 26.53 -15.95 -10.36
CA ASP A 802 27.67 -16.20 -11.25
C ASP A 802 27.15 -16.60 -12.63
N SER A 803 27.24 -15.68 -13.59
CA SER A 803 26.82 -15.91 -14.98
C SER A 803 27.61 -16.99 -15.72
N ILE A 804 28.80 -17.38 -15.24
CA ILE A 804 29.61 -18.43 -15.89
C ILE A 804 29.13 -19.82 -15.47
N THR A 805 28.87 -20.00 -14.18
CA THR A 805 28.38 -21.28 -13.65
C THR A 805 26.85 -21.37 -13.60
N GLU A 806 26.17 -20.26 -13.85
CA GLU A 806 24.70 -20.07 -13.78
C GLU A 806 24.12 -20.42 -12.39
N ASN A 807 24.92 -20.24 -11.34
CA ASN A 807 24.55 -20.55 -9.96
C ASN A 807 24.64 -19.29 -9.08
N PHE A 808 23.89 -19.32 -7.98
CA PHE A 808 24.05 -18.36 -6.90
C PHE A 808 25.12 -18.83 -5.92
N VAL A 809 26.02 -17.92 -5.56
CA VAL A 809 27.02 -18.10 -4.49
C VAL A 809 26.67 -17.17 -3.34
N VAL A 810 26.78 -17.65 -2.10
CA VAL A 810 26.45 -16.88 -0.90
C VAL A 810 27.65 -16.77 0.02
N ASP A 811 28.04 -15.54 0.33
CA ASP A 811 29.06 -15.22 1.33
C ASP A 811 28.42 -14.76 2.65
N ASP A 812 29.06 -15.07 3.78
CA ASP A 812 28.59 -14.66 5.12
C ASP A 812 29.13 -13.25 5.45
N ALA A 813 28.29 -12.23 5.33
CA ALA A 813 28.64 -10.84 5.62
C ALA A 813 28.88 -10.59 7.12
N THR A 814 28.42 -11.48 7.99
CA THR A 814 28.57 -11.39 9.45
C THR A 814 29.76 -12.20 9.98
N LEU A 815 30.53 -12.86 9.11
CA LEU A 815 31.60 -13.77 9.49
C LEU A 815 32.60 -13.16 10.49
N LEU A 816 32.94 -11.88 10.31
CA LEU A 816 33.90 -11.16 11.16
C LEU A 816 33.26 -10.54 12.43
N ALA A 817 31.93 -10.44 12.47
CA ALA A 817 31.12 -9.82 13.53
C ALA A 817 30.02 -10.79 14.02
N TYR A 818 30.43 -12.01 14.37
CA TYR A 818 29.52 -13.15 14.61
C TYR A 818 28.51 -12.95 15.77
N ASP A 819 28.83 -12.12 16.75
CA ASP A 819 28.00 -11.78 17.92
C ASP A 819 27.03 -10.62 17.66
N LEU A 820 27.08 -9.98 16.49
CA LEU A 820 26.29 -8.78 16.19
C LEU A 820 24.78 -9.04 16.16
N PHE A 821 24.36 -10.21 15.70
CA PHE A 821 22.95 -10.63 15.63
C PHE A 821 22.62 -11.66 16.71
N GLU A 822 23.18 -11.50 17.91
CA GLU A 822 22.70 -12.26 19.07
C GLU A 822 21.24 -11.92 19.42
N SER A 823 20.90 -10.65 19.28
CA SER A 823 19.53 -10.12 19.20
C SER A 823 19.02 -10.28 17.76
N ALA A 824 17.79 -10.76 17.62
CA ALA A 824 17.23 -11.07 16.31
C ALA A 824 17.01 -9.79 15.48
N PRO A 825 17.33 -9.81 14.17
CA PRO A 825 17.00 -8.73 13.27
C PRO A 825 15.48 -8.64 13.08
N THR A 826 14.99 -7.46 12.78
CA THR A 826 13.55 -7.20 12.59
C THR A 826 13.22 -6.52 11.26
N ASP A 827 14.16 -5.79 10.68
CA ASP A 827 13.95 -5.01 9.45
C ASP A 827 15.28 -4.75 8.75
N MET A 828 15.24 -4.42 7.45
CA MET A 828 16.41 -4.07 6.65
C MET A 828 16.08 -3.08 5.53
N ALA A 829 16.90 -2.04 5.39
CA ALA A 829 16.83 -1.09 4.29
C ALA A 829 18.22 -0.77 3.73
N VAL A 830 18.28 -0.27 2.50
CA VAL A 830 19.54 -0.05 1.78
C VAL A 830 19.67 1.40 1.33
N GLN A 831 20.78 2.01 1.70
CA GLN A 831 21.26 3.29 1.22
C GLN A 831 22.38 3.08 0.21
N ARG A 832 22.37 3.86 -0.86
CA ARG A 832 23.37 3.84 -1.94
C ARG A 832 24.19 5.13 -1.97
N VAL A 833 23.58 6.26 -1.63
CA VAL A 833 24.19 7.58 -1.64
C VAL A 833 24.14 8.20 -0.25
N PRO A 834 25.26 8.73 0.29
CA PRO A 834 26.55 8.91 -0.36
C PRO A 834 27.44 7.66 -0.35
N ASP A 835 27.19 6.71 0.56
CA ASP A 835 27.89 5.44 0.65
C ASP A 835 26.91 4.27 0.65
N SER A 836 27.35 3.13 0.10
CA SER A 836 26.65 1.86 0.08
C SER A 836 26.54 1.24 1.49
N ILE A 837 25.40 1.43 2.14
CA ILE A 837 25.14 1.00 3.52
C ILE A 837 23.85 0.19 3.61
N ILE A 838 23.93 -0.95 4.30
CA ILE A 838 22.76 -1.71 4.73
C ILE A 838 22.43 -1.33 6.16
N TRP A 839 21.21 -0.88 6.39
CA TRP A 839 20.64 -0.57 7.70
C TRP A 839 19.82 -1.75 8.17
N THR A 840 20.04 -2.22 9.40
CA THR A 840 19.29 -3.33 9.99
C THR A 840 18.81 -2.94 11.37
N THR A 841 17.59 -3.32 11.75
CA THR A 841 17.07 -3.12 13.12
C THR A 841 17.06 -4.44 13.87
N ARG A 842 17.10 -4.39 15.21
CA ARG A 842 17.06 -5.58 16.08
C ARG A 842 15.97 -5.45 17.14
N THR A 843 15.56 -6.59 17.69
CA THR A 843 14.56 -6.64 18.79
C THR A 843 14.97 -5.89 20.05
N ASP A 844 16.26 -5.65 20.28
CA ASP A 844 16.78 -4.89 21.42
C ASP A 844 16.87 -3.38 21.17
N GLY A 845 16.54 -2.90 19.97
CA GLY A 845 16.48 -1.50 19.61
C GLY A 845 17.78 -0.89 19.10
N VAL A 846 18.86 -1.66 19.01
CA VAL A 846 20.10 -1.22 18.34
C VAL A 846 19.93 -1.39 16.83
N MET A 847 20.52 -0.48 16.06
CA MET A 847 20.47 -0.49 14.60
C MET A 847 21.89 -0.71 14.01
N PRO A 848 22.30 -1.96 13.72
CA PRO A 848 23.56 -2.20 13.04
C PRO A 848 23.55 -1.71 11.59
N THR A 849 24.68 -1.16 11.15
CA THR A 849 24.93 -0.71 9.78
C THR A 849 26.11 -1.45 9.18
N PHE A 850 25.99 -1.84 7.92
CA PHE A 850 27.06 -2.50 7.18
C PHE A 850 27.44 -1.68 5.95
N THR A 851 28.62 -1.07 5.98
CA THR A 851 29.20 -0.43 4.80
C THR A 851 29.82 -1.51 3.91
N TYR A 852 29.35 -1.60 2.67
CA TYR A 852 29.76 -2.64 1.73
C TYR A 852 30.22 -2.03 0.40
N GLU A 853 31.53 -2.00 0.20
CA GLU A 853 32.16 -1.62 -1.06
C GLU A 853 33.28 -2.62 -1.38
N PRO A 854 32.95 -3.75 -2.04
CA PRO A 854 33.91 -4.83 -2.27
C PRO A 854 35.06 -4.40 -3.18
N ALA A 855 34.85 -3.44 -4.10
CA ALA A 855 35.91 -2.94 -4.99
C ALA A 855 37.04 -2.24 -4.21
N GLU A 856 36.72 -1.60 -3.09
CA GLU A 856 37.66 -0.89 -2.21
C GLU A 856 38.07 -1.74 -0.98
N GLU A 857 37.73 -3.04 -0.98
CA GLU A 857 37.93 -3.97 0.14
C GLU A 857 37.26 -3.54 1.47
N VAL A 858 36.16 -2.77 1.39
CA VAL A 858 35.40 -2.27 2.53
C VAL A 858 34.23 -3.20 2.83
N SER A 859 34.22 -3.73 4.04
CA SER A 859 33.15 -4.58 4.56
C SER A 859 33.21 -4.45 6.08
N GLY A 860 32.46 -3.50 6.60
CA GLY A 860 32.60 -3.06 7.99
C GLY A 860 31.27 -2.81 8.65
N TRP A 861 31.08 -3.47 9.79
CA TRP A 861 29.93 -3.27 10.67
C TRP A 861 30.15 -2.11 11.63
N ALA A 862 29.07 -1.44 12.01
CA ALA A 862 29.01 -0.53 13.13
C ALA A 862 27.63 -0.61 13.80
N ARG A 863 27.51 -0.16 15.04
CA ARG A 863 26.25 -0.12 15.78
C ARG A 863 25.78 1.31 15.94
N GLN A 864 24.57 1.60 15.50
CA GLN A 864 23.91 2.87 15.77
C GLN A 864 23.01 2.70 16.99
N ILE A 865 23.28 3.49 18.02
CA ILE A 865 22.59 3.44 19.31
C ILE A 865 21.93 4.79 19.55
N PHE A 866 20.61 4.74 19.69
CA PHE A 866 19.77 5.87 20.02
C PHE A 866 19.65 5.93 21.53
N GLY A 867 20.09 7.01 22.15
CA GLY A 867 19.91 7.14 23.58
C GLY A 867 20.49 8.39 24.21
N ASN A 868 19.73 8.94 25.16
CA ASN A 868 20.12 9.99 26.09
C ASN A 868 20.73 9.37 27.36
N SER A 869 21.68 8.44 27.18
CA SER A 869 22.34 7.73 28.28
C SER A 869 23.76 8.28 28.46
N SER A 870 24.22 8.35 29.71
CA SER A 870 25.63 8.65 30.01
C SER A 870 26.57 7.54 29.52
N ASP A 871 26.07 6.30 29.50
CA ASP A 871 26.76 5.10 29.02
C ASP A 871 26.48 4.90 27.54
N VAL A 872 27.55 4.79 26.73
CA VAL A 872 27.49 4.73 25.24
C VAL A 872 26.74 3.49 24.76
N GLU A 873 26.90 2.39 25.48
CA GLU A 873 26.42 1.07 25.10
C GLU A 873 24.95 0.83 25.49
N THR A 874 24.35 1.74 26.28
CA THR A 874 22.97 1.63 26.74
C THR A 874 22.05 2.44 25.85
N ASN A 875 21.14 1.77 25.15
CA ASN A 875 20.11 2.45 24.37
C ASN A 875 18.93 2.86 25.26
N THR A 876 18.46 4.10 25.12
CA THR A 876 17.18 4.55 25.70
C THR A 876 16.10 4.67 24.62
N GLY A 877 16.50 4.85 23.36
CA GLY A 877 15.64 4.73 22.20
C GLY A 877 15.67 3.30 21.65
N ILE A 878 14.51 2.76 21.30
CA ILE A 878 14.36 1.46 20.67
C ILE A 878 13.96 1.69 19.22
N VAL A 879 14.89 1.45 18.28
CA VAL A 879 14.58 1.51 16.85
C VAL A 879 13.71 0.32 16.49
N GLU A 880 12.52 0.59 15.95
CA GLU A 880 11.53 -0.44 15.61
C GLU A 880 11.52 -0.76 14.11
N SER A 881 11.71 0.23 13.22
CA SER A 881 11.68 0.08 11.75
C SER A 881 12.60 1.09 11.06
N VAL A 882 13.05 0.79 9.85
CA VAL A 882 13.88 1.65 9.00
C VAL A 882 13.40 1.61 7.55
N ALA A 883 13.31 2.77 6.89
CA ALA A 883 13.05 2.88 5.46
C ALA A 883 14.08 3.80 4.82
N VAL A 884 14.41 3.56 3.55
CA VAL A 884 15.29 4.43 2.76
C VAL A 884 14.57 4.75 1.46
N ILE A 885 14.51 6.04 1.13
CA ILE A 885 14.00 6.57 -0.13
C ILE A 885 15.07 7.41 -0.83
N HIS A 886 14.92 7.61 -2.13
CA HIS A 886 15.73 8.58 -2.85
C HIS A 886 15.52 10.00 -2.28
N GLY A 887 16.62 10.73 -2.11
CA GLY A 887 16.58 12.15 -1.76
C GLY A 887 17.24 13.00 -2.85
N SER A 888 17.16 14.32 -2.70
CA SER A 888 17.65 15.26 -3.72
C SER A 888 19.18 15.34 -3.82
N THR A 889 19.90 15.02 -2.74
CA THR A 889 21.37 15.12 -2.66
C THR A 889 22.02 13.81 -2.22
N GLU A 890 21.42 13.17 -1.23
CA GLU A 890 21.76 11.86 -0.66
C GLU A 890 20.45 11.11 -0.43
N ASP A 891 20.50 9.78 -0.32
CA ASP A 891 19.28 9.02 0.02
C ASP A 891 18.82 9.39 1.43
N GLU A 892 17.50 9.48 1.62
CA GLU A 892 16.93 9.79 2.92
C GLU A 892 16.72 8.51 3.74
N VAL A 893 17.35 8.44 4.90
CA VAL A 893 17.16 7.34 5.85
C VAL A 893 16.16 7.77 6.92
N TRP A 894 15.08 7.00 7.05
CA TRP A 894 13.99 7.22 7.98
C TRP A 894 13.92 6.10 8.99
N ALA A 895 13.60 6.42 10.24
CA ALA A 895 13.49 5.43 11.30
C ALA A 895 12.30 5.70 12.22
N SER A 896 11.67 4.63 12.69
CA SER A 896 10.73 4.66 13.80
C SER A 896 11.47 4.36 15.10
N VAL A 897 11.44 5.28 16.05
CA VAL A 897 12.13 5.11 17.33
C VAL A 897 11.15 5.30 18.48
N LYS A 898 11.04 4.27 19.32
CA LYS A 898 10.28 4.31 20.55
C LYS A 898 11.13 4.88 21.69
N TRP A 899 10.57 5.86 22.37
CA TRP A 899 11.17 6.55 23.52
C TRP A 899 10.26 6.48 24.73
N THR A 900 10.82 6.73 25.90
CA THR A 900 10.07 7.12 27.09
C THR A 900 10.36 8.60 27.34
N ILE A 901 9.36 9.46 27.17
CA ILE A 901 9.45 10.92 27.32
C ILE A 901 8.39 11.36 28.32
N ASP A 902 8.80 12.12 29.34
CA ASP A 902 7.92 12.53 30.45
C ASP A 902 7.09 11.36 31.03
N SER A 903 7.76 10.24 31.27
CA SER A 903 7.14 8.97 31.74
C SER A 903 6.13 8.31 30.78
N SER A 904 5.93 8.86 29.58
CA SER A 904 5.02 8.33 28.57
C SER A 904 5.80 7.65 27.46
N VAL A 905 5.28 6.53 26.95
CA VAL A 905 5.85 5.86 25.79
C VAL A 905 5.38 6.57 24.53
N VAL A 906 6.32 7.11 23.77
CA VAL A 906 6.06 7.80 22.49
C VAL A 906 6.89 7.17 21.38
N ARG A 907 6.45 7.35 20.14
CA ARG A 907 7.19 6.89 18.96
C ARG A 907 7.43 8.07 18.06
N HIS A 908 8.68 8.37 17.80
CA HIS A 908 9.03 9.42 16.86
C HIS A 908 9.41 8.79 15.53
N VAL A 909 8.82 9.30 14.46
CA VAL A 909 9.34 9.10 13.11
C VAL A 909 10.41 10.17 12.91
N VAL A 910 11.64 9.72 12.65
CA VAL A 910 12.81 10.57 12.53
C VAL A 910 13.50 10.37 11.20
N LYS A 911 14.07 11.43 10.66
CA LYS A 911 14.86 11.42 9.43
C LYS A 911 16.32 11.72 9.75
N PHE A 912 17.25 10.93 9.24
CA PHE A 912 18.67 11.25 9.32
C PHE A 912 18.99 12.51 8.52
N LYS A 913 19.70 13.46 9.13
CA LYS A 913 20.23 14.59 8.37
C LYS A 913 21.31 14.11 7.38
N PRO A 914 21.40 14.75 6.20
CA PRO A 914 22.44 14.45 5.22
C PRO A 914 23.84 14.54 5.83
N ARG A 915 24.76 13.71 5.32
CA ARG A 915 26.15 13.74 5.76
C ARG A 915 26.87 14.98 5.23
N ASN A 916 26.53 15.40 4.02
CA ASN A 916 26.97 16.66 3.47
C ASN A 916 25.98 17.78 3.80
N TRP A 917 26.34 18.61 4.78
CA TRP A 917 25.58 19.78 5.21
C TRP A 917 26.21 21.11 4.74
N GLY A 918 27.04 21.09 3.68
CA GLY A 918 27.71 22.30 3.18
C GLY A 918 29.03 22.58 3.88
N ASP A 919 29.45 23.84 3.95
CA ASP A 919 30.75 24.22 4.56
C ASP A 919 30.58 25.00 5.88
N ASP A 920 29.37 25.48 6.19
CA ASP A 920 29.09 26.27 7.39
C ASP A 920 28.89 25.38 8.61
N ILE A 921 29.74 25.58 9.62
CA ILE A 921 29.68 24.79 10.86
C ILE A 921 28.35 24.96 11.58
N GLU A 922 27.64 26.08 11.37
CA GLU A 922 26.31 26.31 11.93
C GLU A 922 25.27 25.31 11.42
N ASP A 923 25.46 24.70 10.25
CA ASP A 923 24.55 23.69 9.68
C ASP A 923 24.78 22.27 10.26
N ALA A 924 25.78 22.09 11.12
CA ALA A 924 26.11 20.80 11.67
C ALA A 924 25.03 20.28 12.64
N PHE A 925 24.44 19.13 12.31
CA PHE A 925 23.34 18.55 13.08
C PHE A 925 23.70 17.16 13.64
N PHE A 926 24.04 17.09 14.93
CA PHE A 926 24.54 15.88 15.61
C PHE A 926 23.81 15.62 16.94
N VAL A 927 22.48 15.75 16.92
CA VAL A 927 21.56 15.37 18.00
C VAL A 927 20.49 14.40 17.48
N ASP A 928 19.88 13.60 18.35
CA ASP A 928 18.78 12.70 17.98
C ASP A 928 17.42 13.30 18.28
N SER A 929 16.44 12.98 17.43
CA SER A 929 15.07 13.51 17.54
C SER A 929 15.06 15.04 17.73
N GLY A 930 15.95 15.76 17.05
CA GLY A 930 16.15 17.18 17.25
C GLY A 930 15.37 18.05 16.27
N LEU A 931 15.43 19.36 16.50
CA LEU A 931 14.92 20.39 15.61
C LEU A 931 15.98 21.48 15.42
N THR A 932 15.84 22.24 14.33
CA THR A 932 16.64 23.44 14.05
C THR A 932 15.78 24.67 14.21
N TYR A 933 16.26 25.65 14.97
CA TYR A 933 15.75 27.00 14.98
C TYR A 933 16.70 27.86 14.16
N ASP A 934 16.22 28.41 13.05
CA ASP A 934 16.98 29.34 12.20
C ASP A 934 16.12 30.59 11.99
N SER A 935 16.33 31.59 12.85
CA SER A 935 15.52 32.81 12.84
C SER A 935 16.21 33.94 13.60
N THR A 936 15.43 34.87 14.14
CA THR A 936 15.94 36.02 14.90
C THR A 936 16.57 35.59 16.23
N SER A 937 17.70 36.20 16.59
CA SER A 937 18.41 35.94 17.83
C SER A 937 17.51 35.92 19.09
N THR A 938 17.51 34.80 19.81
CA THR A 938 16.65 34.54 20.99
C THR A 938 17.42 33.82 22.09
N ALA A 939 16.99 33.94 23.35
CA ALA A 939 17.52 33.18 24.50
C ALA A 939 16.74 31.89 24.78
N THR A 940 15.64 31.65 24.07
CA THR A 940 14.73 30.52 24.31
C THR A 940 14.22 29.94 23.00
N VAL A 941 14.15 28.61 22.93
CA VAL A 941 13.51 27.87 21.84
C VAL A 941 12.58 26.79 22.43
N THR A 942 11.72 26.19 21.62
CA THR A 942 10.67 25.27 22.09
C THR A 942 10.90 23.85 21.58
N ALA A 943 11.07 22.89 22.48
CA ALA A 943 11.19 21.46 22.21
C ALA A 943 9.93 20.72 22.71
N ALA A 944 8.78 20.97 22.08
CA ALA A 944 7.48 20.48 22.54
C ALA A 944 7.36 18.94 22.58
N HIS A 945 8.09 18.23 21.71
CA HIS A 945 8.13 16.76 21.64
C HIS A 945 9.12 16.12 22.62
N LEU A 946 9.96 16.91 23.29
CA LEU A 946 10.96 16.44 24.27
C LEU A 946 10.71 17.00 25.68
N LYS A 947 9.45 17.30 26.03
CA LYS A 947 9.08 17.83 27.35
C LYS A 947 9.66 16.96 28.47
N GLY A 948 10.26 17.61 29.47
CA GLY A 948 10.89 16.94 30.61
C GLY A 948 12.28 16.35 30.33
N GLU A 949 12.71 16.25 29.08
CA GLU A 949 13.99 15.65 28.72
C GLU A 949 15.15 16.66 28.76
N THR A 950 16.35 16.13 28.99
CA THR A 950 17.59 16.90 28.84
C THR A 950 18.07 16.82 27.40
N VAL A 951 18.26 17.97 26.77
CA VAL A 951 18.71 18.13 25.39
C VAL A 951 20.12 18.72 25.32
N ALA A 952 20.90 18.27 24.34
CA ALA A 952 22.12 18.95 23.94
C ALA A 952 21.78 20.11 23.00
N VAL A 953 22.60 21.17 23.07
CA VAL A 953 22.39 22.40 22.32
C VAL A 953 23.68 22.78 21.62
N PHE A 954 23.61 22.92 20.31
CA PHE A 954 24.64 23.51 19.46
C PHE A 954 24.05 24.77 18.84
N ALA A 955 24.75 25.90 18.95
CA ALA A 955 24.19 27.18 18.54
C ALA A 955 25.27 28.14 18.04
N ASP A 956 25.01 28.83 16.93
CA ASP A 956 25.92 29.77 16.25
C ASP A 956 27.37 29.20 16.14
N GLY A 957 27.49 27.90 15.82
CA GLY A 957 28.77 27.22 15.61
C GLY A 957 29.51 26.78 16.89
N GLU A 958 28.90 26.93 18.06
CA GLU A 958 29.49 26.60 19.35
C GLU A 958 28.60 25.68 20.20
N VAL A 959 29.24 24.88 21.07
CA VAL A 959 28.52 24.04 22.04
C VAL A 959 28.03 24.88 23.21
N PHE A 960 26.75 24.78 23.52
CA PHE A 960 26.10 25.40 24.68
C PHE A 960 25.94 24.40 25.83
N ASP A 961 25.54 24.88 27.00
CA ASP A 961 25.23 24.00 28.13
C ASP A 961 23.98 23.16 27.79
N ASN A 962 23.99 21.88 28.18
CA ASN A 962 22.78 21.05 28.10
C ASN A 962 21.61 21.72 28.85
N ALA A 963 20.42 21.65 28.27
CA ALA A 963 19.22 22.27 28.80
C ALA A 963 18.13 21.22 29.05
N THR A 964 17.26 21.45 30.03
CA THR A 964 16.07 20.61 30.25
C THR A 964 14.86 21.33 29.66
N ALA A 965 14.10 20.65 28.80
CA ALA A 965 12.84 21.16 28.28
C ALA A 965 11.81 21.19 29.40
N ASP A 966 11.20 22.35 29.63
CA ASP A 966 10.16 22.50 30.64
C ASP A 966 9.03 21.49 30.41
N ALA A 967 8.62 20.76 31.46
CA ALA A 967 7.66 19.67 31.33
C ALA A 967 6.26 20.14 30.89
N SER A 968 5.90 21.41 31.11
CA SER A 968 4.59 21.94 30.72
C SER A 968 4.61 22.59 29.33
N THR A 969 5.61 23.43 29.08
CA THR A 969 5.69 24.28 27.88
C THR A 969 6.61 23.74 26.79
N GLY A 970 7.57 22.86 27.14
CA GLY A 970 8.63 22.42 26.24
C GLY A 970 9.72 23.46 25.98
N ILE A 971 9.67 24.63 26.62
CA ILE A 971 10.64 25.71 26.39
C ILE A 971 12.00 25.31 27.01
N ILE A 972 13.07 25.52 26.24
CA ILE A 972 14.46 25.45 26.72
C ILE A 972 15.07 26.85 26.77
N THR A 973 15.86 27.13 27.81
CA THR A 973 16.64 28.37 27.91
C THR A 973 18.08 28.12 27.48
N LEU A 974 18.55 28.85 26.48
CA LEU A 974 19.90 28.74 25.95
C LEU A 974 20.90 29.36 26.93
N LYS A 975 21.89 28.57 27.36
CA LYS A 975 22.92 29.01 28.31
C LYS A 975 24.31 28.62 27.84
N LYS A 976 25.28 29.47 28.14
CA LYS A 976 26.70 29.19 27.95
C LYS A 976 27.45 29.54 29.24
N GLY A 977 28.10 28.55 29.86
CA GLY A 977 28.77 28.75 31.14
C GLY A 977 27.83 29.18 32.28
N GLY A 978 26.58 28.72 32.24
CA GLY A 978 25.52 29.03 33.18
C GLY A 978 24.76 30.34 32.93
N VAL A 979 25.15 31.12 31.91
CA VAL A 979 24.56 32.43 31.61
C VAL A 979 23.66 32.36 30.39
N ALA A 980 22.43 32.88 30.51
CA ALA A 980 21.49 32.97 29.40
C ALA A 980 22.11 33.77 28.25
N THR A 981 22.16 33.17 27.06
CA THR A 981 22.88 33.70 25.90
C THR A 981 21.98 33.58 24.68
N ASN A 982 21.88 34.66 23.89
CA ASN A 982 21.07 34.63 22.68
C ASN A 982 21.84 33.95 21.54
N ALA A 983 21.12 33.22 20.69
CA ALA A 983 21.65 32.64 19.46
C ALA A 983 20.59 32.72 18.34
N SER A 984 21.02 32.70 17.08
CA SER A 984 20.14 32.84 15.91
C SER A 984 19.88 31.50 15.21
N VAL A 985 20.92 30.68 15.12
CA VAL A 985 20.88 29.32 14.58
C VAL A 985 21.13 28.34 15.73
N VAL A 986 20.16 27.48 16.02
CA VAL A 986 20.19 26.58 17.19
C VAL A 986 19.70 25.19 16.80
N GLN A 987 20.56 24.19 17.00
CA GLN A 987 20.27 22.78 16.85
C GLN A 987 20.14 22.17 18.25
N TYR A 988 19.01 21.55 18.52
CA TYR A 988 18.74 20.98 19.85
C TYR A 988 17.98 19.67 19.74
N GLY A 989 18.33 18.72 20.61
CA GLY A 989 17.75 17.38 20.62
C GLY A 989 18.40 16.48 21.66
N LEU A 990 18.04 15.19 21.66
CA LEU A 990 18.62 14.22 22.57
C LEU A 990 20.11 14.03 22.27
N PRO A 991 20.99 14.08 23.27
CA PRO A 991 22.42 13.82 23.07
C PRO A 991 22.64 12.33 22.75
N TYR A 992 23.69 12.04 21.98
CA TYR A 992 24.25 10.69 21.85
C TYR A 992 25.78 10.78 21.76
N LYS A 993 26.45 9.66 22.07
CA LYS A 993 27.91 9.59 22.11
C LYS A 993 28.44 8.61 21.06
N MET A 994 29.49 9.02 20.35
CA MET A 994 30.28 8.18 19.45
C MET A 994 31.46 7.57 20.20
N LYS A 995 31.71 6.27 20.00
CA LYS A 995 32.86 5.58 20.57
C LYS A 995 33.44 4.57 19.57
N VAL A 996 34.74 4.68 19.33
CA VAL A 996 35.51 3.71 18.53
C VAL A 996 36.69 3.22 19.35
N ARG A 997 36.75 1.91 19.58
CA ARG A 997 37.87 1.25 20.27
C ARG A 997 38.57 0.29 19.32
N THR A 998 39.88 0.44 19.22
CA THR A 998 40.72 -0.44 18.39
C THR A 998 40.68 -1.90 18.87
N MET A 999 41.11 -2.85 18.02
CA MET A 999 41.46 -4.21 18.47
C MET A 999 42.68 -4.16 19.42
N ARG A 1000 42.95 -5.25 20.14
CA ARG A 1000 44.16 -5.33 20.97
C ARG A 1000 45.39 -5.02 20.11
N LEU A 1001 46.30 -4.20 20.63
CA LEU A 1001 47.42 -3.75 19.84
C LEU A 1001 48.35 -4.92 19.49
N ALA A 1002 48.43 -5.26 18.21
CA ALA A 1002 49.35 -6.25 17.65
C ALA A 1002 50.07 -5.66 16.42
N ILE A 1003 51.34 -6.02 16.24
CA ILE A 1003 52.08 -5.73 15.00
C ILE A 1003 52.01 -6.99 14.12
N PRO A 1004 51.84 -6.83 12.78
CA PRO A 1004 51.98 -7.93 11.82
C PRO A 1004 53.24 -8.77 12.09
N PRO A 1005 53.26 -10.07 11.74
CA PRO A 1005 54.33 -10.99 12.13
C PRO A 1005 55.71 -10.46 11.74
N SER A 1006 56.40 -9.88 12.73
CA SER A 1006 57.80 -9.49 12.61
C SER A 1006 58.68 -10.71 12.91
N PRO A 1007 59.97 -10.69 12.51
CA PRO A 1007 60.94 -11.74 12.88
C PRO A 1007 61.06 -11.99 14.40
N GLN A 1008 60.47 -11.13 15.24
CA GLN A 1008 60.57 -11.15 16.70
C GLN A 1008 59.38 -11.83 17.43
N GLY A 1009 58.42 -12.41 16.70
CA GLY A 1009 57.26 -13.12 17.29
C GLY A 1009 56.04 -12.22 17.57
N THR A 1010 54.96 -12.81 18.09
CA THR A 1010 53.70 -12.09 18.39
C THR A 1010 53.86 -11.13 19.58
N LEU A 1011 53.27 -9.94 19.47
CA LEU A 1011 53.25 -8.94 20.55
C LEU A 1011 51.99 -9.03 21.42
N GLN A 1012 51.00 -9.85 21.06
CA GLN A 1012 49.68 -9.79 21.71
C GLN A 1012 49.75 -10.03 23.22
N THR A 1013 50.59 -10.97 23.68
CA THR A 1013 50.78 -11.31 25.10
C THR A 1013 51.90 -10.53 25.78
N ARG A 1014 52.50 -9.53 25.11
CA ARG A 1014 53.52 -8.69 25.75
C ARG A 1014 52.85 -7.52 26.44
N ILE A 1015 53.37 -7.20 27.62
CA ILE A 1015 52.97 -6.02 28.36
C ILE A 1015 53.48 -4.77 27.61
N LYS A 1016 52.55 -3.88 27.26
CA LYS A 1016 52.76 -2.65 26.49
C LYS A 1016 52.22 -1.46 27.25
N ARG A 1017 52.76 -0.28 27.00
CA ARG A 1017 52.17 0.97 27.46
C ARG A 1017 52.04 1.93 26.28
N ILE A 1018 50.87 2.54 26.13
CA ILE A 1018 50.67 3.57 25.11
C ILE A 1018 51.27 4.86 25.65
N HIS A 1019 52.21 5.43 24.89
CA HIS A 1019 52.89 6.67 25.22
C HIS A 1019 52.16 7.87 24.62
N SER A 1020 51.70 7.75 23.37
CA SER A 1020 50.96 8.80 22.72
C SER A 1020 50.02 8.29 21.64
N VAL A 1021 48.88 8.96 21.48
CA VAL A 1021 47.90 8.74 20.41
C VAL A 1021 47.82 10.01 19.56
N VAL A 1022 47.88 9.86 18.24
CA VAL A 1022 47.62 10.93 17.29
C VAL A 1022 46.49 10.48 16.39
N VAL A 1023 45.37 11.18 16.43
CA VAL A 1023 44.27 11.02 15.48
C VAL A 1023 44.42 12.08 14.41
N ARG A 1024 44.36 11.67 13.15
CA ARG A 1024 44.21 12.59 12.02
C ARG A 1024 42.73 12.73 11.72
N PHE A 1025 42.21 13.95 11.70
CA PHE A 1025 40.80 14.25 11.53
C PHE A 1025 40.57 15.35 10.51
N ILE A 1026 39.35 15.45 10.00
CA ILE A 1026 38.90 16.46 9.02
C ILE A 1026 37.44 16.82 9.33
N ARG A 1027 36.99 18.05 9.04
CA ARG A 1027 35.61 18.50 9.30
C ARG A 1027 35.12 18.09 10.69
N SER A 1028 35.98 18.27 11.69
CA SER A 1028 35.78 17.80 13.06
C SER A 1028 35.92 18.93 14.05
N LEU A 1029 35.11 18.90 15.11
CA LEU A 1029 35.17 19.85 16.21
C LEU A 1029 35.16 19.06 17.52
N LEU A 1030 36.03 19.42 18.47
CA LEU A 1030 36.21 18.70 19.75
C LEU A 1030 36.52 17.20 19.59
N GLY A 1031 36.21 16.39 20.60
CA GLY A 1031 36.52 14.96 20.66
C GLY A 1031 37.79 14.64 21.45
N SER A 1032 37.84 13.42 21.96
CA SER A 1032 38.90 12.95 22.85
C SER A 1032 39.43 11.58 22.41
N ALA A 1033 40.71 11.32 22.65
CA ALA A 1033 41.30 10.01 22.43
C ALA A 1033 42.29 9.64 23.53
N GLY A 1034 42.52 8.35 23.74
CA GLY A 1034 43.45 7.89 24.77
C GLY A 1034 43.56 6.38 24.86
N GLN A 1035 43.94 5.90 26.04
CA GLN A 1035 44.11 4.48 26.33
C GLN A 1035 43.02 4.00 27.28
N GLU A 1036 42.48 2.80 27.04
CA GLU A 1036 41.74 2.06 28.06
C GLU A 1036 42.72 1.23 28.91
N TYR A 1037 42.66 1.39 30.24
CA TYR A 1037 43.54 0.70 31.18
C TYR A 1037 42.75 0.25 32.42
N GLY A 1038 42.75 -1.07 32.69
CA GLY A 1038 42.05 -1.65 33.84
C GLY A 1038 40.53 -1.42 33.82
N GLY A 1039 39.92 -1.35 32.63
CA GLY A 1039 38.50 -1.04 32.45
C GLY A 1039 38.14 0.44 32.65
N THR A 1040 39.12 1.32 32.78
CA THR A 1040 38.92 2.78 32.84
C THR A 1040 39.50 3.45 31.60
N GLU A 1041 38.74 4.37 31.01
CA GLU A 1041 39.17 5.15 29.86
C GLU A 1041 39.93 6.41 30.31
N TYR A 1042 41.19 6.51 29.90
CA TYR A 1042 42.03 7.67 30.16
C TYR A 1042 42.15 8.50 28.89
N LEU A 1043 41.15 9.35 28.66
CA LEU A 1043 41.02 10.15 27.44
C LEU A 1043 41.65 11.54 27.61
N GLN A 1044 42.23 12.04 26.53
CA GLN A 1044 42.70 13.42 26.41
C GLN A 1044 41.98 14.09 25.22
N ASP A 1045 41.56 15.33 25.41
CA ASP A 1045 41.01 16.18 24.37
C ASP A 1045 41.99 16.32 23.20
N LEU A 1046 41.50 16.13 21.97
CA LEU A 1046 42.31 16.16 20.74
C LEU A 1046 42.71 17.58 20.31
N GLY A 1047 42.00 18.60 20.80
CA GLY A 1047 42.15 19.99 20.40
C GLY A 1047 41.71 20.25 18.96
N ALA A 1048 40.67 19.53 18.48
CA ALA A 1048 40.17 19.66 17.13
C ALA A 1048 39.43 20.98 16.93
N THR A 1049 39.84 21.75 15.92
CA THR A 1049 39.17 22.97 15.46
C THR A 1049 38.60 22.71 14.08
N TYR A 1050 37.36 23.13 13.85
CA TYR A 1050 36.69 22.87 12.57
C TYR A 1050 37.50 23.41 11.38
N SER A 1051 37.73 22.54 10.40
CA SER A 1051 38.46 22.83 9.19
C SER A 1051 38.13 21.80 8.11
N THR A 1052 38.08 22.24 6.86
CA THR A 1052 37.98 21.37 5.69
C THR A 1052 39.31 20.74 5.30
N ASP A 1053 40.43 21.17 5.90
CA ASP A 1053 41.74 20.54 5.75
C ASP A 1053 41.97 19.47 6.83
N SER A 1054 42.74 18.43 6.49
CA SER A 1054 43.11 17.41 7.47
C SER A 1054 44.07 17.97 8.51
N GLN A 1055 43.80 17.69 9.79
CA GLN A 1055 44.61 18.11 10.92
C GLN A 1055 45.01 16.90 11.78
N ASP A 1056 46.18 17.00 12.42
CA ASP A 1056 46.63 16.02 13.41
C ASP A 1056 46.35 16.54 14.82
N THR A 1057 46.16 15.62 15.78
CA THR A 1057 46.11 15.97 17.20
C THR A 1057 47.25 16.91 17.60
N ASN A 1058 46.89 17.98 18.31
CA ASN A 1058 47.83 18.99 18.80
C ASN A 1058 48.97 18.32 19.59
N GLU A 1059 50.22 18.70 19.34
CA GLU A 1059 51.40 18.08 19.95
C GLU A 1059 51.35 18.01 21.47
N SER A 1060 50.81 19.05 22.12
CA SER A 1060 50.64 19.12 23.58
C SER A 1060 49.56 18.17 24.15
N LYS A 1061 48.74 17.59 23.27
CA LYS A 1061 47.55 16.78 23.58
C LYS A 1061 47.67 15.31 23.15
N ARG A 1062 48.86 14.88 22.75
CA ARG A 1062 49.09 13.51 22.23
C ARG A 1062 49.30 12.49 23.34
N LEU A 1063 49.55 12.89 24.58
CA LEU A 1063 50.03 11.99 25.63
C LEU A 1063 48.90 11.08 26.12
N ALA A 1064 49.10 9.77 25.98
CA ALA A 1064 48.18 8.81 26.56
C ALA A 1064 48.47 8.69 28.07
N GLN A 1065 47.44 8.87 28.89
CA GLN A 1065 47.49 8.53 30.31
C GLN A 1065 47.14 7.05 30.46
N GLY A 1066 47.83 6.32 31.34
CA GLY A 1066 47.67 4.88 31.48
C GLY A 1066 48.95 4.14 31.89
N GLY A 1067 48.77 2.87 32.22
CA GLY A 1067 49.82 1.97 32.65
C GLY A 1067 50.18 0.89 31.62
N PHE A 1068 51.09 0.01 32.04
CA PHE A 1068 51.50 -1.18 31.32
C PHE A 1068 50.38 -2.23 31.35
N SER A 1069 49.89 -2.66 30.18
CA SER A 1069 48.82 -3.66 30.01
C SER A 1069 49.13 -4.56 28.81
N GLU A 1070 48.62 -5.78 28.83
CA GLU A 1070 48.71 -6.71 27.69
C GLU A 1070 47.79 -6.29 26.53
N ASP A 1071 46.64 -5.70 26.85
CA ASP A 1071 45.58 -5.36 25.88
C ASP A 1071 45.93 -4.14 25.01
N ALA A 1072 46.34 -3.04 25.68
CA ALA A 1072 46.70 -1.76 25.08
C ALA A 1072 45.71 -1.24 24.01
N TYR A 1073 44.43 -1.11 24.38
CA TYR A 1073 43.41 -0.51 23.51
C TYR A 1073 43.55 1.01 23.41
N VAL A 1074 43.38 1.53 22.19
CA VAL A 1074 43.12 2.96 21.95
C VAL A 1074 41.63 3.19 21.72
N THR A 1075 41.10 4.20 22.39
CA THR A 1075 39.69 4.62 22.31
C THR A 1075 39.60 6.06 21.84
N ILE A 1076 38.65 6.34 20.94
CA ILE A 1076 38.31 7.66 20.41
C ILE A 1076 36.82 7.91 20.71
N VAL A 1077 36.50 9.07 21.27
CA VAL A 1077 35.15 9.45 21.72
C VAL A 1077 34.79 10.85 21.24
N SER A 1078 33.54 11.04 20.83
CA SER A 1078 32.92 12.36 20.61
C SER A 1078 31.51 12.33 21.21
N ASP A 1079 31.32 13.12 22.26
CA ASP A 1079 30.10 13.21 23.07
C ASP A 1079 29.31 14.50 22.88
N ASP A 1080 29.99 15.58 22.51
CA ASP A 1080 29.36 16.84 22.14
C ASP A 1080 28.51 16.73 20.86
N PRO A 1081 27.49 17.59 20.66
CA PRO A 1081 26.62 17.61 19.47
C PRO A 1081 27.32 18.22 18.24
N VAL A 1082 28.50 17.72 17.90
CA VAL A 1082 29.42 18.26 16.88
C VAL A 1082 29.88 17.19 15.88
N PRO A 1083 30.30 17.60 14.66
CA PRO A 1083 30.81 16.68 13.67
C PRO A 1083 32.17 16.11 14.08
N PHE A 1084 32.43 14.85 13.72
CA PHE A 1084 33.72 14.21 13.93
C PHE A 1084 34.02 13.18 12.85
N THR A 1085 35.15 13.29 12.17
CA THR A 1085 35.64 12.36 11.13
C THR A 1085 37.11 12.06 11.37
N ALA A 1086 37.43 10.80 11.65
CA ALA A 1086 38.81 10.34 11.81
C ALA A 1086 39.28 9.59 10.56
N LEU A 1087 40.44 9.99 10.04
CA LEU A 1087 41.06 9.42 8.85
C LEU A 1087 42.08 8.33 9.20
N SER A 1088 42.84 8.50 10.29
CA SER A 1088 43.83 7.51 10.73
C SER A 1088 44.24 7.74 12.19
N THR A 1089 44.87 6.72 12.78
CA THR A 1089 45.36 6.76 14.16
C THR A 1089 46.81 6.29 14.23
N VAL A 1090 47.69 7.14 14.76
CA VAL A 1090 49.10 6.81 15.03
C VAL A 1090 49.27 6.51 16.52
N ILE A 1091 49.75 5.31 16.82
CA ILE A 1091 49.91 4.81 18.19
C ILE A 1091 51.41 4.68 18.47
N SER A 1092 51.91 5.44 19.43
CA SER A 1092 53.26 5.27 19.96
C SER A 1092 53.18 4.50 21.26
N PHE A 1093 53.93 3.41 21.39
CA PHE A 1093 53.92 2.54 22.56
C PHE A 1093 55.31 2.03 22.91
N GLU A 1094 55.49 1.64 24.16
CA GLU A 1094 56.66 0.91 24.63
C GLU A 1094 56.26 -0.52 25.02
N VAL A 1095 57.18 -1.46 24.83
CA VAL A 1095 57.00 -2.85 25.22
C VAL A 1095 57.96 -3.15 26.35
N GLU A 1096 57.48 -3.76 27.43
CA GLU A 1096 58.33 -4.11 28.57
C GLU A 1096 59.49 -5.03 28.10
N GLU A 1097 60.73 -4.62 28.37
CA GLU A 1097 61.91 -5.45 28.11
C GLU A 1097 61.89 -6.65 29.07
N LYS A 1098 62.05 -7.87 28.52
CA LYS A 1098 62.12 -9.10 29.32
C LYS A 1098 63.15 -8.92 30.44
N ARG A 1099 62.76 -9.14 31.68
CA ARG A 1099 63.70 -9.53 32.74
C ARG A 1099 64.18 -10.96 32.53
#